data_AF-F4Q4J3-F1
#
_entry.id   AF-F4Q4J3-F1
#
_cell.length_a   1.000
_cell.length_b   1.000
_cell.length_c   1.000
_cell.angle_alpha   90.00
_cell.angle_beta   90.00
_cell.angle_gamma   90.00
#
_symmetry.space_group_name_H-M   'P 1'
#
loop_
_entity.id
_entity.type
_entity.pdbx_description
1 polymer ?
#
loop_
_entity_poly.entity_id
_entity_poly.type
_entity_poly.pdbx_seq_one_letter_code
_entity_poly.pdbx_strand_id
1 'polypeptide(L)'
;MFKYTFSIIFLIAIFFTIAQSLATTPTGFTTLTTLAQTEDVLYDSDPDTLIVFYFITQICATGPTWKSDLGTLKTLYPTVNFYELSVDLYPAVTDHIATMTYGVVPSLKGFKFWNETQDYLFLRAGQNFNSLKNDINLHKRGLFSSSSSLSYVKLNEKNKKNQYSYENGYQYSSSSSSSSTSTNNNRLIWTTVASLFTLGCAATTSTILLLEDNNPHHNTKESRLPIEFISLLISKFGDRVVFTIDDREAHGKDFSYHPPENPDAVIYPTSQEEVQLIARLCADYNIPIIPFGSGTSLEGHILATNGGVCVDFKLMKSVIKVRPEDMDVTVQPGISYDELNEHLKPFGFFFPMDPGPGASIGGMVGTSCSGTHAMRYGTMKENVVSLKVVLPNGKLVTTKSRAKKSSAGYDLTHLFIGAEGTLGIVTEVTVKLQPIPQKVAVAHATFENIGDACNSVIKTMQSGVQIGRAELLDDVMMKAVNLSSSTDYPVKNTLLFEFSGSPQQVQDQIAHVEVIARANGATQFSFATEEEEKEKLWFARKVALWSAPSLKPGSEVIITDVCVPISRLSDIIEETKAELLTTSIIAPLVSHAGDGNFHLFILFNPNDPFEVKEAKQISDNLVERAIGMNGTCTGEHGVALGKKKYLEKELGKEAVDLMKLIKKTIDPKNLMNPGKVVDV
;
A
#
# COMPACT_ATOMS: atom_id res chain seq x y z
N MET A 1 -10.95 -35.37 4.56
CA MET A 1 -11.43 -35.82 3.25
C MET A 1 -12.53 -34.86 2.82
N PHE A 2 -12.18 -33.74 2.18
CA PHE A 2 -13.11 -32.90 1.42
C PHE A 2 -12.27 -32.18 0.36
N LYS A 3 -12.19 -32.82 -0.80
CA LYS A 3 -11.85 -32.20 -2.09
C LYS A 3 -13.18 -31.79 -2.74
N TYR A 4 -13.08 -30.78 -3.62
CA TYR A 4 -14.06 -30.34 -4.63
C TYR A 4 -15.06 -29.24 -4.22
N THR A 5 -14.65 -28.00 -4.47
CA THR A 5 -15.53 -27.00 -5.10
C THR A 5 -14.71 -26.12 -6.05
N PHE A 6 -14.26 -26.71 -7.16
CA PHE A 6 -13.98 -25.98 -8.40
C PHE A 6 -15.07 -26.43 -9.39
N SER A 7 -15.62 -25.49 -10.17
CA SER A 7 -16.59 -25.68 -11.26
C SER A 7 -18.09 -25.41 -10.97
N ILE A 8 -18.46 -24.18 -10.61
CA ILE A 8 -19.80 -23.61 -10.92
C ILE A 8 -19.73 -22.19 -11.55
N ILE A 9 -18.54 -21.60 -11.71
CA ILE A 9 -18.40 -20.28 -12.38
C ILE A 9 -18.08 -20.41 -13.88
N PHE A 10 -17.79 -21.62 -14.38
CA PHE A 10 -17.38 -21.83 -15.79
C PHE A 10 -18.53 -22.18 -16.76
N LEU A 11 -19.77 -22.37 -16.27
CA LEU A 11 -20.91 -22.76 -17.11
C LEU A 11 -21.89 -21.62 -17.44
N ILE A 12 -21.80 -20.48 -16.75
CA ILE A 12 -22.64 -19.31 -17.03
C ILE A 12 -21.96 -18.34 -18.01
N ALA A 13 -20.63 -18.39 -18.14
CA ALA A 13 -19.88 -17.57 -19.09
C ALA A 13 -19.93 -18.09 -20.55
N ILE A 14 -20.17 -19.38 -20.78
CA ILE A 14 -20.17 -19.96 -22.14
C ILE A 14 -21.53 -19.79 -22.85
N PHE A 15 -22.64 -19.59 -22.11
CA PHE A 15 -23.95 -19.36 -22.71
C PHE A 15 -24.16 -17.92 -23.20
N PHE A 16 -23.45 -16.93 -22.63
CA PHE A 16 -23.58 -15.53 -23.06
C PHE A 16 -22.65 -15.14 -24.22
N THR A 17 -21.54 -15.87 -24.44
CA THR A 17 -20.61 -15.58 -25.56
C THR A 17 -21.02 -16.28 -26.86
N ILE A 18 -21.80 -17.36 -26.81
CA ILE A 18 -22.31 -18.03 -28.03
C ILE A 18 -23.59 -17.37 -28.57
N ALA A 19 -24.38 -16.70 -27.72
CA ALA A 19 -25.60 -15.99 -28.14
C ALA A 19 -25.34 -14.65 -28.86
N GLN A 20 -24.10 -14.14 -28.88
CA GLN A 20 -23.76 -12.86 -29.51
C GLN A 20 -23.00 -12.97 -30.84
N SER A 21 -22.79 -14.19 -31.37
CA SER A 21 -22.11 -14.42 -32.67
C SER A 21 -23.00 -15.01 -33.78
N LEU A 22 -24.32 -15.15 -33.58
CA LEU A 22 -25.22 -15.78 -34.57
C LEU A 22 -26.45 -14.92 -34.92
N ALA A 23 -26.27 -13.60 -35.01
CA ALA A 23 -27.32 -12.68 -35.48
C ALA A 23 -26.88 -11.85 -36.70
N THR A 24 -26.12 -12.42 -37.65
CA THR A 24 -25.97 -11.83 -38.99
C THR A 24 -25.70 -12.90 -40.05
N THR A 25 -26.74 -13.63 -40.48
CA THR A 25 -27.04 -14.08 -41.87
C THR A 25 -28.12 -15.17 -41.86
N PRO A 26 -29.02 -15.22 -42.85
CA PRO A 26 -30.17 -16.12 -42.82
C PRO A 26 -29.86 -17.42 -43.56
N THR A 27 -29.43 -18.48 -42.87
CA THR A 27 -29.58 -19.88 -43.32
C THR A 27 -29.14 -20.87 -42.24
N GLY A 28 -29.95 -21.90 -41.98
CA GLY A 28 -29.46 -23.20 -41.51
C GLY A 28 -29.81 -23.61 -40.07
N PHE A 29 -30.98 -24.22 -39.90
CA PHE A 29 -31.25 -25.23 -38.87
C PHE A 29 -30.26 -26.41 -38.99
N THR A 30 -30.09 -27.19 -37.91
CA THR A 30 -29.19 -28.36 -37.68
C THR A 30 -27.75 -27.97 -37.30
N THR A 31 -27.27 -28.20 -36.07
CA THR A 31 -26.98 -29.51 -35.46
C THR A 31 -26.47 -29.27 -34.03
N LEU A 32 -27.00 -29.95 -33.01
CA LEU A 32 -26.26 -30.38 -31.79
C LEU A 32 -27.17 -31.17 -30.84
N THR A 33 -27.64 -32.32 -31.33
CA THR A 33 -27.91 -33.51 -30.52
C THR A 33 -26.58 -34.25 -30.35
N THR A 34 -25.86 -34.05 -29.25
CA THR A 34 -24.91 -35.02 -28.64
C THR A 34 -24.14 -34.36 -27.49
N LEU A 35 -24.69 -34.44 -26.27
CA LEU A 35 -23.95 -34.51 -24.99
C LEU A 35 -24.96 -34.71 -23.85
N ALA A 36 -25.76 -35.77 -23.99
CA ALA A 36 -26.61 -36.30 -22.93
C ALA A 36 -26.34 -37.80 -22.87
N GLN A 37 -25.26 -38.18 -22.17
CA GLN A 37 -25.00 -39.53 -21.71
C GLN A 37 -23.80 -39.50 -20.77
N THR A 38 -24.10 -39.38 -19.48
CA THR A 38 -23.61 -40.27 -18.42
C THR A 38 -24.29 -39.84 -17.13
N GLU A 39 -25.26 -40.64 -16.71
CA GLU A 39 -25.80 -40.69 -15.36
C GLU A 39 -24.68 -41.12 -14.40
N ASP A 40 -24.56 -40.44 -13.26
CA ASP A 40 -24.72 -41.02 -11.93
C ASP A 40 -24.30 -40.01 -10.85
N VAL A 41 -24.85 -40.21 -9.66
CA VAL A 41 -24.42 -39.70 -8.34
C VAL A 41 -25.27 -38.56 -7.73
N LEU A 42 -26.16 -39.02 -6.84
CA LEU A 42 -26.70 -38.41 -5.61
C LEU A 42 -27.98 -37.56 -5.69
N TYR A 43 -29.09 -38.28 -5.56
CA TYR A 43 -30.14 -37.93 -4.60
C TYR A 43 -29.52 -37.64 -3.23
N ASP A 44 -29.77 -36.44 -2.69
CA ASP A 44 -30.27 -36.17 -1.33
C ASP A 44 -29.91 -34.72 -0.91
N SER A 45 -30.84 -33.79 -1.15
CA SER A 45 -30.89 -32.49 -0.47
C SER A 45 -32.31 -31.91 -0.59
N ASP A 46 -32.86 -31.57 0.57
CA ASP A 46 -34.15 -30.96 0.89
C ASP A 46 -34.82 -30.08 -0.22
N PRO A 47 -36.13 -30.21 -0.53
CA PRO A 47 -36.77 -29.56 -1.69
C PRO A 47 -37.23 -28.11 -1.47
N ASP A 48 -37.17 -27.57 -0.26
CA ASP A 48 -37.93 -26.36 0.07
C ASP A 48 -37.06 -25.09 0.08
N THR A 49 -37.17 -24.33 -1.02
CA THR A 49 -36.90 -22.89 -1.18
C THR A 49 -35.61 -22.53 -1.94
N LEU A 50 -35.72 -22.47 -3.27
CA LEU A 50 -34.81 -21.67 -4.10
C LEU A 50 -35.43 -20.27 -4.29
N ILE A 51 -34.72 -19.20 -3.89
CA ILE A 51 -35.15 -17.81 -4.11
C ILE A 51 -34.33 -17.24 -5.27
N VAL A 52 -35.01 -16.80 -6.33
CA VAL A 52 -34.37 -16.17 -7.49
C VAL A 52 -34.83 -14.73 -7.59
N PHE A 53 -33.89 -13.79 -7.46
CA PHE A 53 -34.12 -12.36 -7.65
C PHE A 53 -33.88 -11.96 -9.10
N TYR A 54 -34.81 -11.21 -9.68
CA TYR A 54 -34.71 -10.69 -11.05
C TYR A 54 -34.78 -9.15 -11.02
N PHE A 55 -33.75 -8.47 -11.52
CA PHE A 55 -33.69 -7.01 -11.54
C PHE A 55 -34.06 -6.47 -12.93
N ILE A 56 -34.97 -5.49 -12.99
CA ILE A 56 -35.32 -4.76 -14.22
C ILE A 56 -35.18 -3.26 -13.96
N THR A 57 -34.26 -2.60 -14.66
CA THR A 57 -34.12 -1.13 -14.66
C THR A 57 -34.76 -0.53 -15.91
N GLN A 58 -35.73 0.39 -15.75
CA GLN A 58 -36.36 1.12 -16.85
C GLN A 58 -35.42 2.16 -17.46
N ILE A 59 -35.27 2.14 -18.79
CA ILE A 59 -35.05 3.34 -19.60
C ILE A 59 -36.11 3.33 -20.70
N CYS A 60 -36.87 4.41 -20.80
CA CYS A 60 -37.96 4.59 -21.76
C CYS A 60 -37.48 4.50 -23.22
N ALA A 61 -37.64 3.34 -23.85
CA ALA A 61 -37.97 3.17 -25.26
C ALA A 61 -38.24 1.68 -25.54
N THR A 62 -39.43 1.36 -26.06
CA THR A 62 -39.94 0.05 -26.57
C THR A 62 -40.67 -0.89 -25.59
N GLY A 63 -42.02 -0.88 -25.70
CA GLY A 63 -42.91 -2.05 -25.83
C GLY A 63 -43.14 -3.06 -24.66
N PRO A 64 -44.30 -3.76 -24.63
CA PRO A 64 -44.71 -4.65 -23.53
C PRO A 64 -44.21 -6.10 -23.72
N THR A 65 -42.92 -6.33 -23.84
CA THR A 65 -42.34 -7.68 -24.09
C THR A 65 -41.92 -8.44 -22.83
N TRP A 66 -41.89 -7.83 -21.65
CA TRP A 66 -41.33 -8.47 -20.44
C TRP A 66 -42.34 -9.25 -19.59
N LYS A 67 -43.65 -8.97 -19.73
CA LYS A 67 -44.70 -9.72 -19.01
C LYS A 67 -44.91 -11.15 -19.52
N SER A 68 -44.48 -11.47 -20.75
CA SER A 68 -44.52 -12.85 -21.27
C SER A 68 -43.49 -13.75 -20.60
N ASP A 69 -42.30 -13.23 -20.32
CA ASP A 69 -41.15 -14.04 -19.93
C ASP A 69 -41.24 -14.51 -18.46
N LEU A 70 -41.82 -13.68 -17.59
CA LEU A 70 -42.10 -14.06 -16.19
C LEU A 70 -43.20 -15.13 -16.10
N GLY A 71 -44.20 -15.08 -17.00
CA GLY A 71 -45.27 -16.09 -17.08
C GLY A 71 -44.73 -17.45 -17.52
N THR A 72 -43.83 -17.47 -18.50
CA THR A 72 -43.15 -18.69 -18.97
C THR A 72 -42.26 -19.31 -17.88
N LEU A 73 -41.53 -18.50 -17.11
CA LEU A 73 -40.66 -18.98 -16.03
C LEU A 73 -41.44 -19.56 -14.83
N LYS A 74 -42.56 -18.94 -14.45
CA LYS A 74 -43.47 -19.50 -13.43
C LYS A 74 -44.11 -20.82 -13.86
N THR A 75 -44.27 -21.03 -15.16
CA THR A 75 -44.80 -22.28 -15.73
C THR A 75 -43.75 -23.39 -15.76
N LEU A 76 -42.48 -23.03 -16.04
CA LEU A 76 -41.37 -23.99 -16.09
C LEU A 76 -40.83 -24.39 -14.70
N TYR A 77 -40.97 -23.53 -13.68
CA TYR A 77 -40.45 -23.75 -12.33
C TYR A 77 -41.48 -23.41 -11.24
N PRO A 78 -42.52 -24.25 -11.06
CA PRO A 78 -43.67 -23.95 -10.19
C PRO A 78 -43.36 -23.99 -8.68
N THR A 79 -42.21 -24.53 -8.28
CA THR A 79 -41.76 -24.62 -6.87
C THR A 79 -40.87 -23.46 -6.44
N VAL A 80 -40.56 -22.51 -7.34
CA VAL A 80 -39.69 -21.36 -7.10
C VAL A 80 -40.53 -20.11 -6.86
N ASN A 81 -40.26 -19.38 -5.78
CA ASN A 81 -40.92 -18.12 -5.48
C ASN A 81 -40.22 -16.96 -6.21
N PHE A 82 -40.95 -16.28 -7.09
CA PHE A 82 -40.46 -15.12 -7.85
C PHE A 82 -41.06 -13.83 -7.30
N TYR A 83 -40.20 -12.87 -6.94
CA TYR A 83 -40.59 -11.56 -6.40
C TYR A 83 -40.29 -10.43 -7.39
N GLU A 84 -41.23 -9.48 -7.55
CA GLU A 84 -41.11 -8.32 -8.43
C GLU A 84 -40.85 -7.07 -7.57
N LEU A 85 -39.85 -6.27 -7.96
CA LEU A 85 -39.55 -4.98 -7.31
C LEU A 85 -39.73 -3.86 -8.34
N SER A 86 -40.75 -3.03 -8.15
CA SER A 86 -41.04 -1.88 -9.00
C SER A 86 -40.65 -0.58 -8.30
N VAL A 87 -39.94 0.31 -9.00
CA VAL A 87 -39.58 1.64 -8.50
C VAL A 87 -40.24 2.67 -9.39
N ASP A 88 -41.23 3.41 -8.85
CA ASP A 88 -41.91 4.48 -9.57
C ASP A 88 -41.08 5.77 -9.55
N LEU A 89 -40.74 6.31 -10.71
CA LEU A 89 -40.17 7.66 -10.87
C LEU A 89 -41.23 8.56 -11.50
N TYR A 90 -41.77 9.51 -10.72
CA TYR A 90 -42.68 10.54 -11.22
C TYR A 90 -41.92 11.63 -12.00
N PRO A 91 -42.47 12.13 -13.13
CA PRO A 91 -41.86 13.21 -13.90
C PRO A 91 -42.52 14.57 -13.58
N ALA A 92 -41.76 15.57 -13.13
CA ALA A 92 -42.12 16.98 -13.28
C ALA A 92 -40.86 17.88 -13.26
N VAL A 93 -40.47 18.37 -14.43
CA VAL A 93 -40.53 19.79 -14.87
C VAL A 93 -39.50 20.71 -14.19
N THR A 94 -38.64 21.20 -15.07
CA THR A 94 -37.58 22.21 -15.06
C THR A 94 -37.71 23.43 -14.13
N ASP A 95 -36.56 23.76 -13.54
CA ASP A 95 -35.98 25.06 -13.15
C ASP A 95 -36.35 25.78 -11.84
N HIS A 96 -35.27 26.02 -11.07
CA HIS A 96 -35.02 26.94 -9.94
C HIS A 96 -35.25 26.50 -8.46
N ILE A 97 -34.11 26.18 -7.83
CA ILE A 97 -33.59 26.51 -6.48
C ILE A 97 -34.60 26.61 -5.31
N ALA A 98 -34.56 25.62 -4.40
CA ALA A 98 -34.63 25.86 -2.95
C ALA A 98 -34.16 24.62 -2.14
N THR A 99 -33.32 24.89 -1.15
CA THR A 99 -32.76 24.00 -0.12
C THR A 99 -33.86 23.28 0.69
N MET A 100 -33.71 21.98 0.98
CA MET A 100 -34.51 21.32 2.03
C MET A 100 -33.70 20.34 2.89
N THR A 101 -33.75 20.65 4.18
CA THR A 101 -33.18 20.00 5.36
C THR A 101 -33.94 18.70 5.68
N TYR A 102 -33.26 17.59 5.98
CA TYR A 102 -33.92 16.39 6.52
C TYR A 102 -34.23 16.57 8.01
N GLY A 103 -35.50 16.82 8.32
CA GLY A 103 -36.10 16.69 9.64
C GLY A 103 -36.58 15.25 9.88
N VAL A 104 -36.49 14.84 11.15
CA VAL A 104 -37.00 13.58 11.70
C VAL A 104 -38.52 13.59 11.79
N VAL A 105 -39.21 12.54 11.34
CA VAL A 105 -40.58 12.17 11.76
C VAL A 105 -40.71 10.63 11.84
N PRO A 106 -41.47 10.08 12.81
CA PRO A 106 -41.16 8.81 13.48
C PRO A 106 -42.11 7.63 13.16
N SER A 107 -41.66 6.45 13.58
CA SER A 107 -42.45 5.24 13.90
C SER A 107 -43.27 4.59 12.77
N LEU A 108 -42.69 3.55 12.16
CA LEU A 108 -43.41 2.33 11.80
C LEU A 108 -42.77 1.16 12.54
N LYS A 109 -43.40 0.78 13.66
CA LYS A 109 -43.12 -0.46 14.37
C LYS A 109 -43.71 -1.61 13.56
N GLY A 110 -42.91 -2.64 13.32
CA GLY A 110 -43.45 -3.99 13.13
C GLY A 110 -43.01 -4.78 11.92
N PHE A 111 -41.75 -4.75 11.49
CA PHE A 111 -41.11 -5.88 10.79
C PHE A 111 -39.61 -5.88 11.13
N LYS A 112 -39.12 -6.94 11.78
CA LYS A 112 -37.69 -7.21 11.96
C LYS A 112 -37.26 -8.15 10.84
N PHE A 113 -36.44 -7.66 9.91
CA PHE A 113 -35.56 -8.53 9.13
C PHE A 113 -34.14 -8.22 9.57
N TRP A 114 -33.56 -9.14 10.34
CA TRP A 114 -32.12 -9.26 10.50
C TRP A 114 -31.64 -10.11 9.32
N ASN A 115 -30.95 -9.50 8.35
CA ASN A 115 -29.95 -10.23 7.58
C ASN A 115 -28.89 -9.28 7.05
N GLU A 116 -27.63 -9.65 7.28
CA GLU A 116 -26.41 -8.90 6.97
C GLU A 116 -25.96 -9.14 5.53
N THR A 117 -26.66 -8.54 4.56
CA THR A 117 -26.15 -8.47 3.17
C THR A 117 -26.16 -7.02 2.71
N GLN A 118 -24.96 -6.45 2.55
CA GLN A 118 -24.76 -5.17 1.87
C GLN A 118 -25.09 -5.36 0.39
N ASP A 119 -26.16 -4.72 -0.08
CA ASP A 119 -26.48 -4.63 -1.50
C ASP A 119 -25.55 -3.60 -2.17
N TYR A 120 -24.84 -4.01 -3.23
CA TYR A 120 -24.03 -3.12 -4.08
C TYR A 120 -24.78 -2.80 -5.38
N LEU A 121 -24.93 -1.51 -5.70
CA LEU A 121 -25.42 -1.04 -7.00
C LEU A 121 -24.24 -0.91 -7.98
N PHE A 122 -24.17 -1.79 -8.99
CA PHE A 122 -23.19 -1.68 -10.08
C PHE A 122 -23.73 -0.80 -11.21
N LEU A 123 -23.12 0.37 -11.45
CA LEU A 123 -23.34 1.17 -12.65
C LEU A 123 -22.28 0.84 -13.71
N ARG A 124 -22.72 0.35 -14.87
CA ARG A 124 -21.84 0.11 -16.03
C ARG A 124 -21.76 1.38 -16.87
N ALA A 125 -20.59 2.01 -16.94
CA ALA A 125 -20.36 3.19 -17.77
C ALA A 125 -20.39 2.81 -19.26
N GLY A 126 -21.40 3.30 -19.99
CA GLY A 126 -21.44 3.30 -21.45
C GLY A 126 -20.64 4.47 -22.02
N GLN A 127 -20.18 4.32 -23.27
CA GLN A 127 -19.41 5.32 -24.01
C GLN A 127 -20.20 6.63 -24.21
N ASN A 128 -20.13 7.56 -23.24
CA ASN A 128 -20.30 9.01 -23.41
C ASN A 128 -20.16 9.76 -22.07
N PHE A 129 -19.11 9.46 -21.29
CA PHE A 129 -18.85 10.09 -19.99
C PHE A 129 -18.00 11.37 -20.10
N ASN A 130 -18.31 12.25 -21.07
CA ASN A 130 -17.62 13.54 -21.25
C ASN A 130 -18.51 14.79 -21.08
N SER A 131 -19.80 14.64 -20.75
CA SER A 131 -20.72 15.77 -20.56
C SER A 131 -21.17 16.03 -19.12
N LEU A 132 -20.67 15.29 -18.12
CA LEU A 132 -21.10 15.43 -16.72
C LEU A 132 -20.01 15.95 -15.76
N LYS A 133 -18.97 16.59 -16.30
CA LYS A 133 -17.79 16.99 -15.52
C LYS A 133 -17.93 18.33 -14.77
N ASN A 134 -19.03 19.07 -14.95
CA ASN A 134 -19.12 20.45 -14.48
C ASN A 134 -20.20 20.77 -13.42
N ASP A 135 -21.12 19.85 -13.06
CA ASP A 135 -22.26 20.21 -12.19
C ASP A 135 -22.50 19.27 -10.98
N ILE A 136 -21.44 18.69 -10.38
CA ILE A 136 -21.58 17.97 -9.10
C ILE A 136 -20.76 18.65 -8.01
N ASN A 137 -21.42 19.40 -7.13
CA ASN A 137 -20.89 19.82 -5.83
C ASN A 137 -21.15 18.71 -4.80
N LEU A 138 -20.12 17.92 -4.45
CA LEU A 138 -20.20 16.95 -3.36
C LEU A 138 -19.89 17.64 -2.03
N HIS A 139 -20.93 17.86 -1.20
CA HIS A 139 -20.75 18.22 0.21
C HIS A 139 -20.41 16.97 1.05
N LYS A 140 -19.38 17.10 1.87
CA LYS A 140 -18.92 16.14 2.88
C LYS A 140 -20.06 15.64 3.78
N ARG A 141 -20.24 14.32 3.86
CA ARG A 141 -20.58 13.58 5.09
C ARG A 141 -20.11 12.13 4.95
N GLY A 142 -19.25 11.72 5.88
CA GLY A 142 -18.59 10.42 5.85
C GLY A 142 -19.48 9.29 6.35
N LEU A 143 -19.24 8.11 5.77
CA LEU A 143 -19.38 6.77 6.33
C LEU A 143 -18.56 5.89 5.37
N PHE A 144 -17.33 5.54 5.74
CA PHE A 144 -16.48 4.65 4.95
C PHE A 144 -16.56 3.25 5.54
N SER A 145 -17.19 2.32 4.83
CA SER A 145 -16.92 0.89 4.98
C SER A 145 -15.77 0.50 4.05
N SER A 146 -14.83 -0.27 4.59
CA SER A 146 -13.62 -0.72 3.92
C SER A 146 -13.91 -1.84 2.92
N SER A 147 -13.71 -1.57 1.63
CA SER A 147 -13.25 -2.57 0.65
C SER A 147 -12.94 -1.89 -0.69
N SER A 148 -11.86 -2.35 -1.32
CA SER A 148 -11.35 -2.01 -2.67
C SER A 148 -10.46 -0.76 -2.82
N SER A 149 -9.16 -1.04 -2.93
CA SER A 149 -8.15 -0.37 -3.78
C SER A 149 -8.50 1.02 -4.32
N LEU A 150 -8.07 2.07 -3.61
CA LEU A 150 -8.02 3.43 -4.13
C LEU A 150 -6.66 3.66 -4.81
N SER A 151 -6.66 3.59 -6.14
CA SER A 151 -5.59 4.15 -6.98
C SER A 151 -5.73 5.68 -6.98
N TYR A 152 -4.73 6.40 -6.49
CA TYR A 152 -4.74 7.87 -6.52
C TYR A 152 -4.30 8.40 -7.88
N VAL A 153 -5.18 9.16 -8.54
CA VAL A 153 -4.83 10.07 -9.63
C VAL A 153 -4.64 11.46 -9.03
N LYS A 154 -3.42 11.98 -9.04
CA LYS A 154 -3.10 13.36 -8.68
C LYS A 154 -3.56 14.28 -9.82
N LEU A 155 -4.64 15.03 -9.61
CA LEU A 155 -5.05 16.08 -10.54
C LEU A 155 -4.02 17.21 -10.46
N ASN A 156 -3.25 17.39 -11.55
CA ASN A 156 -2.27 18.45 -11.69
C ASN A 156 -3.01 19.77 -11.97
N GLU A 157 -3.15 20.65 -10.98
CA GLU A 157 -3.66 22.01 -11.17
C GLU A 157 -2.61 22.90 -11.85
N LYS A 158 -2.39 22.69 -13.15
CA LYS A 158 -1.75 23.66 -14.04
C LYS A 158 -2.57 23.77 -15.32
N ASN A 159 -3.67 24.51 -15.26
CA ASN A 159 -4.24 25.30 -16.36
C ASN A 159 -5.56 25.96 -15.94
N LYS A 160 -5.48 27.06 -15.19
CA LYS A 160 -6.52 28.10 -15.18
C LYS A 160 -5.82 29.42 -15.50
N LYS A 161 -5.68 29.74 -16.80
CA LYS A 161 -5.40 31.12 -17.23
C LYS A 161 -6.75 31.82 -17.44
N ASN A 162 -7.00 32.79 -16.57
CA ASN A 162 -8.07 33.76 -16.68
C ASN A 162 -7.94 34.56 -17.99
N GLN A 163 -9.05 34.74 -18.68
CA GLN A 163 -9.26 35.84 -19.61
C GLN A 163 -9.37 37.16 -18.81
N TYR A 164 -8.49 38.10 -19.10
CA TYR A 164 -8.77 39.54 -19.00
C TYR A 164 -8.02 40.26 -20.12
N SER A 165 -8.79 40.97 -20.94
CA SER A 165 -8.36 41.91 -21.97
C SER A 165 -8.20 43.32 -21.38
N TYR A 166 -7.13 44.06 -21.76
CA TYR A 166 -7.22 45.41 -22.36
C TYR A 166 -5.82 45.93 -22.78
N GLU A 167 -5.81 46.43 -24.02
CA GLU A 167 -4.92 47.35 -24.78
C GLU A 167 -3.65 47.97 -24.16
N ASN A 168 -2.52 47.91 -24.89
CA ASN A 168 -2.08 49.02 -25.77
C ASN A 168 -0.73 48.78 -26.48
N GLY A 169 -0.69 49.11 -27.78
CA GLY A 169 0.40 49.75 -28.53
C GLY A 169 1.83 49.15 -28.51
N TYR A 170 2.30 48.61 -29.64
CA TYR A 170 3.13 49.34 -30.63
C TYR A 170 3.62 48.41 -31.75
N GLN A 171 3.66 48.98 -32.96
CA GLN A 171 3.98 48.42 -34.27
C GLN A 171 5.47 48.04 -34.44
N TYR A 172 5.81 47.07 -35.32
CA TYR A 172 6.25 47.36 -36.71
C TYR A 172 6.58 46.10 -37.55
N SER A 173 6.10 46.17 -38.80
CA SER A 173 6.58 45.65 -40.09
C SER A 173 7.00 44.19 -40.32
N SER A 174 6.19 43.57 -41.19
CA SER A 174 6.54 42.60 -42.23
C SER A 174 7.61 43.07 -43.22
N SER A 175 8.39 42.13 -43.77
CA SER A 175 8.68 42.13 -45.22
C SER A 175 9.06 40.73 -45.71
N SER A 176 8.55 40.44 -46.91
CA SER A 176 8.66 39.25 -47.73
C SER A 176 9.78 39.37 -48.77
N SER A 177 10.38 38.25 -49.18
CA SER A 177 10.90 37.95 -50.54
C SER A 177 11.51 36.53 -50.47
N SER A 178 11.06 35.50 -51.20
CA SER A 178 10.91 35.21 -52.64
C SER A 178 12.19 34.75 -53.35
N SER A 179 12.07 33.57 -53.99
CA SER A 179 12.90 32.95 -55.04
C SER A 179 14.23 32.30 -54.60
N SER A 180 14.67 31.15 -55.13
CA SER A 180 14.52 30.62 -56.48
C SER A 180 14.77 29.10 -56.57
N THR A 181 14.17 28.53 -57.61
CA THR A 181 14.21 27.17 -58.18
C THR A 181 15.58 26.64 -58.61
N SER A 182 15.73 25.31 -58.58
CA SER A 182 16.47 24.56 -59.61
C SER A 182 16.06 23.08 -59.65
N THR A 183 15.55 22.69 -60.81
CA THR A 183 15.02 21.40 -61.26
C THR A 183 16.10 20.41 -61.73
N ASN A 184 15.83 19.11 -61.65
CA ASN A 184 15.85 18.11 -62.76
C ASN A 184 15.82 16.68 -62.18
N ASN A 185 14.72 15.92 -62.28
CA ASN A 185 14.26 15.09 -63.41
C ASN A 185 15.19 13.94 -63.80
N ASN A 186 14.78 12.69 -63.53
CA ASN A 186 14.43 11.74 -64.59
C ASN A 186 13.66 10.49 -64.11
N ARG A 187 12.65 10.13 -64.92
CA ARG A 187 11.77 8.94 -64.94
C ARG A 187 12.57 7.66 -65.33
N LEU A 188 12.14 6.38 -65.31
CA LEU A 188 10.83 5.71 -65.47
C LEU A 188 11.00 4.17 -65.20
N ILE A 189 10.10 3.55 -64.40
CA ILE A 189 9.39 2.23 -64.52
C ILE A 189 10.13 0.93 -64.98
N TRP A 190 10.05 -0.18 -64.19
CA TRP A 190 9.35 -1.47 -64.49
C TRP A 190 9.38 -2.48 -63.29
N THR A 191 8.18 -2.78 -62.78
CA THR A 191 7.58 -4.03 -62.21
C THR A 191 8.33 -5.06 -61.34
N THR A 192 7.76 -5.27 -60.14
CA THR A 192 7.16 -6.51 -59.59
C THR A 192 7.96 -7.83 -59.61
N VAL A 193 8.49 -8.24 -58.46
CA VAL A 193 8.30 -9.54 -57.74
C VAL A 193 9.31 -9.59 -56.58
N ALA A 194 8.89 -9.26 -55.35
CA ALA A 194 9.55 -9.68 -54.09
C ALA A 194 8.71 -9.26 -52.86
N SER A 195 7.41 -9.53 -52.88
CA SER A 195 6.52 -9.33 -51.74
C SER A 195 6.34 -10.66 -51.03
N LEU A 196 7.23 -11.01 -50.09
CA LEU A 196 6.99 -12.02 -49.03
C LEU A 196 8.10 -12.14 -47.97
N PHE A 197 9.16 -11.31 -47.98
CA PHE A 197 10.21 -11.33 -46.94
C PHE A 197 10.36 -10.06 -46.11
N THR A 198 9.47 -9.07 -46.27
CA THR A 198 9.58 -7.76 -45.59
C THR A 198 8.50 -7.48 -44.53
N LEU A 199 7.56 -8.41 -44.27
CA LEU A 199 6.62 -8.26 -43.14
C LEU A 199 7.14 -8.80 -41.80
N GLY A 200 8.25 -9.55 -41.79
CA GLY A 200 8.89 -10.03 -40.55
C GLY A 200 9.79 -9.00 -39.85
N CYS A 201 10.32 -8.01 -40.59
CA CYS A 201 11.26 -7.03 -40.05
C CYS A 201 10.62 -5.68 -39.69
N ALA A 202 9.41 -5.37 -40.19
CA ALA A 202 8.72 -4.11 -39.92
C ALA A 202 7.98 -4.09 -38.56
N ALA A 203 7.61 -5.26 -38.03
CA ALA A 203 6.95 -5.35 -36.72
C ALA A 203 7.92 -5.17 -35.53
N THR A 204 9.22 -5.41 -35.73
CA THR A 204 10.25 -5.19 -34.69
C THR A 204 10.84 -3.79 -34.73
N THR A 205 10.76 -3.06 -35.86
CA THR A 205 11.26 -1.68 -35.96
C THR A 205 10.27 -0.64 -35.47
N SER A 206 8.96 -0.89 -35.58
CA SER A 206 7.92 0.07 -35.12
C SER A 206 7.85 0.20 -33.59
N THR A 207 8.35 -0.78 -32.83
CA THR A 207 8.49 -0.66 -31.38
C THR A 207 9.76 0.10 -30.96
N ILE A 208 10.73 0.25 -31.87
CA ILE A 208 12.01 0.93 -31.60
C ILE A 208 11.94 2.44 -31.93
N LEU A 209 11.02 2.87 -32.80
CA LEU A 209 10.92 4.27 -33.27
C LEU A 209 9.98 5.20 -32.48
N LEU A 210 9.46 4.79 -31.33
CA LEU A 210 8.63 5.65 -30.45
C LEU A 210 9.41 6.28 -29.28
N LEU A 211 10.73 6.43 -29.41
CA LEU A 211 11.61 7.01 -28.38
C LEU A 211 12.07 8.45 -28.63
N GLU A 212 11.49 9.17 -29.59
CA GLU A 212 11.78 10.60 -29.80
C GLU A 212 10.56 11.46 -29.48
N ASP A 213 10.37 11.78 -28.19
CA ASP A 213 9.46 12.84 -27.76
C ASP A 213 10.26 14.15 -27.60
N ASN A 214 10.03 15.10 -28.51
CA ASN A 214 10.71 16.39 -28.56
C ASN A 214 10.00 17.41 -27.65
N ASN A 215 10.35 17.45 -26.36
CA ASN A 215 9.91 18.51 -25.44
C ASN A 215 11.07 18.95 -24.52
N PRO A 216 11.57 20.20 -24.59
CA PRO A 216 12.92 20.54 -24.10
C PRO A 216 13.05 20.80 -22.58
N HIS A 217 12.16 20.26 -21.73
CA HIS A 217 12.23 20.49 -20.26
C HIS A 217 12.05 19.27 -19.36
N HIS A 218 12.21 18.04 -19.88
CA HIS A 218 12.29 16.84 -19.03
C HIS A 218 13.65 16.16 -19.17
N ASN A 219 14.26 15.80 -18.04
CA ASN A 219 15.53 15.09 -17.94
C ASN A 219 15.35 13.63 -18.36
N THR A 220 15.10 13.37 -19.64
CA THR A 220 15.01 12.03 -20.22
C THR A 220 16.41 11.48 -20.48
N LYS A 221 17.04 10.90 -19.45
CA LYS A 221 18.16 9.98 -19.71
C LYS A 221 17.61 8.83 -20.56
N GLU A 222 18.14 8.65 -21.77
CA GLU A 222 17.95 7.43 -22.57
C GLU A 222 18.16 6.18 -21.70
N SER A 223 17.40 5.12 -21.95
CA SER A 223 17.49 3.88 -21.17
C SER A 223 18.93 3.36 -21.16
N ARG A 224 19.49 3.18 -19.96
CA ARG A 224 20.87 2.68 -19.77
C ARG A 224 21.00 1.17 -20.05
N LEU A 225 19.91 0.50 -20.43
CA LEU A 225 19.87 -0.95 -20.59
C LEU A 225 20.33 -1.36 -22.01
N PRO A 226 21.23 -2.35 -22.14
CA PRO A 226 21.61 -2.88 -23.45
C PRO A 226 20.41 -3.44 -24.23
N ILE A 227 20.36 -3.22 -25.54
CA ILE A 227 19.25 -3.69 -26.42
C ILE A 227 19.08 -5.22 -26.35
N GLU A 228 20.19 -5.96 -26.28
CA GLU A 228 20.17 -7.43 -26.14
C GLU A 228 19.52 -7.85 -24.82
N PHE A 229 19.81 -7.15 -23.72
CA PHE A 229 19.21 -7.39 -22.42
C PHE A 229 17.70 -7.10 -22.44
N ILE A 230 17.29 -5.97 -23.02
CA ILE A 230 15.87 -5.62 -23.20
C ILE A 230 15.14 -6.70 -24.01
N SER A 231 15.73 -7.12 -25.13
CA SER A 231 15.15 -8.15 -26.01
C SER A 231 14.96 -9.48 -25.28
N LEU A 232 15.93 -9.85 -24.44
CA LEU A 232 15.88 -11.06 -23.64
C LEU A 232 14.81 -10.97 -22.54
N LEU A 233 14.70 -9.82 -21.85
CA LEU A 233 13.62 -9.60 -20.88
C LEU A 233 12.24 -9.71 -21.53
N ILE A 234 12.02 -9.02 -22.65
CA ILE A 234 10.75 -9.08 -23.40
C ILE A 234 10.47 -10.52 -23.83
N SER A 235 11.47 -11.24 -24.35
CA SER A 235 11.31 -12.64 -24.75
C SER A 235 10.92 -13.57 -23.59
N LYS A 236 11.37 -13.28 -22.37
CA LYS A 236 11.14 -14.14 -21.19
C LYS A 236 9.86 -13.80 -20.43
N PHE A 237 9.50 -12.52 -20.37
CA PHE A 237 8.45 -12.02 -19.50
C PHE A 237 7.28 -11.36 -20.24
N GLY A 238 7.44 -11.07 -21.54
CA GLY A 238 6.44 -10.40 -22.37
C GLY A 238 6.02 -9.07 -21.75
N ASP A 239 4.71 -8.85 -21.65
CA ASP A 239 4.09 -7.63 -21.13
C ASP A 239 4.35 -7.38 -19.63
N ARG A 240 4.99 -8.33 -18.92
CA ARG A 240 5.37 -8.16 -17.50
C ARG A 240 6.72 -7.46 -17.31
N VAL A 241 7.36 -7.02 -18.39
CA VAL A 241 8.48 -6.08 -18.36
C VAL A 241 8.02 -4.77 -18.98
N VAL A 242 8.08 -3.70 -18.20
CA VAL A 242 7.49 -2.42 -18.56
C VAL A 242 8.55 -1.32 -18.56
N PHE A 243 8.47 -0.46 -19.56
CA PHE A 243 9.42 0.64 -19.82
C PHE A 243 8.73 2.02 -19.87
N THR A 244 7.41 2.06 -19.65
CA THR A 244 6.61 3.29 -19.67
C THR A 244 7.11 4.27 -18.62
N ILE A 245 6.93 5.57 -18.88
CA ILE A 245 7.32 6.63 -17.93
C ILE A 245 6.50 6.49 -16.65
N ASP A 246 5.19 6.27 -16.76
CA ASP A 246 4.28 6.17 -15.61
C ASP A 246 4.67 5.05 -14.65
N ASP A 247 4.94 3.83 -15.16
CA ASP A 247 5.39 2.73 -14.30
C ASP A 247 6.75 3.06 -13.66
N ARG A 248 7.68 3.63 -14.41
CA ARG A 248 9.01 3.99 -13.88
C ARG A 248 8.91 5.07 -12.80
N GLU A 249 8.05 6.07 -12.96
CA GLU A 249 7.81 7.11 -11.96
C GLU A 249 7.13 6.55 -10.71
N ALA A 250 6.16 5.64 -10.86
CA ALA A 250 5.50 4.98 -9.74
C ALA A 250 6.46 4.12 -8.89
N HIS A 251 7.58 3.68 -9.47
CA HIS A 251 8.61 2.89 -8.78
C HIS A 251 9.88 3.69 -8.47
N GLY A 252 9.89 5.00 -8.76
CA GLY A 252 11.02 5.89 -8.53
C GLY A 252 10.87 6.79 -7.31
N LYS A 253 9.79 6.66 -6.54
CA LYS A 253 9.49 7.50 -5.38
C LYS A 253 8.86 6.66 -4.26
N ASP A 254 9.43 6.73 -3.06
CA ASP A 254 8.79 6.27 -1.83
C ASP A 254 8.22 7.43 -1.01
N PHE A 255 7.80 7.17 0.22
CA PHE A 255 7.21 8.19 1.10
C PHE A 255 8.25 9.11 1.76
N SER A 256 9.53 8.95 1.43
CA SER A 256 10.59 9.84 1.91
C SER A 256 10.52 11.23 1.28
N TYR A 257 11.20 12.19 1.90
CA TYR A 257 11.41 13.53 1.34
C TYR A 257 12.49 13.57 0.24
N HIS A 258 13.17 12.44 -0.04
CA HIS A 258 14.24 12.40 -1.04
C HIS A 258 13.71 12.62 -2.46
N PRO A 259 14.48 13.28 -3.36
CA PRO A 259 14.09 13.42 -4.76
C PRO A 259 13.86 12.05 -5.43
N PRO A 260 12.86 11.92 -6.31
CA PRO A 260 12.60 10.67 -7.01
C PRO A 260 13.74 10.29 -7.96
N GLU A 261 14.04 8.99 -8.03
CA GLU A 261 14.99 8.42 -8.99
C GLU A 261 14.41 7.14 -9.60
N ASN A 262 14.05 7.22 -10.87
CA ASN A 262 13.31 6.18 -11.56
C ASN A 262 14.22 5.04 -12.04
N PRO A 263 13.79 3.76 -11.94
CA PRO A 263 14.46 2.64 -12.59
C PRO A 263 14.40 2.77 -14.12
N ASP A 264 15.22 1.99 -14.83
CA ASP A 264 15.21 1.96 -16.30
C ASP A 264 14.11 1.02 -16.85
N ALA A 265 13.70 0.01 -16.06
CA ALA A 265 12.56 -0.87 -16.35
C ALA A 265 11.94 -1.43 -15.05
N VAL A 266 10.69 -1.88 -15.13
CA VAL A 266 9.98 -2.60 -14.05
C VAL A 266 9.63 -4.01 -14.52
N ILE A 267 9.87 -5.01 -13.68
CA ILE A 267 9.61 -6.42 -13.98
C ILE A 267 8.70 -7.01 -12.91
N TYR A 268 7.64 -7.69 -13.33
CA TYR A 268 6.66 -8.32 -12.45
C TYR A 268 6.79 -9.87 -12.50
N PRO A 269 7.68 -10.48 -11.69
CA PRO A 269 7.79 -11.93 -11.61
C PRO A 269 6.53 -12.55 -11.01
N THR A 270 6.30 -13.83 -11.33
CA THR A 270 5.19 -14.65 -10.79
C THR A 270 5.70 -15.87 -10.01
N SER A 271 7.00 -16.16 -10.10
CA SER A 271 7.62 -17.30 -9.43
C SER A 271 9.03 -17.00 -8.95
N GLN A 272 9.51 -17.83 -8.03
CA GLN A 272 10.87 -17.77 -7.53
C GLN A 272 11.89 -18.05 -8.65
N GLU A 273 11.58 -18.95 -9.56
CA GLU A 273 12.45 -19.34 -10.67
C GLU A 273 12.66 -18.17 -11.64
N GLU A 274 11.63 -17.34 -11.83
CA GLU A 274 11.71 -16.10 -12.59
C GLU A 274 12.60 -15.06 -11.90
N VAL A 275 12.51 -14.91 -10.57
CA VAL A 275 13.41 -14.04 -9.80
C VAL A 275 14.86 -14.49 -9.93
N GLN A 276 15.12 -15.80 -9.85
CA GLN A 276 16.46 -16.37 -10.11
C GLN A 276 16.95 -16.09 -11.52
N LEU A 277 16.07 -16.12 -12.53
CA LEU A 277 16.41 -15.77 -13.90
C LEU A 277 16.76 -14.28 -14.01
N ILE A 278 15.94 -13.38 -13.47
CA ILE A 278 16.20 -11.94 -13.45
C ILE A 278 17.56 -11.65 -12.84
N ALA A 279 17.86 -12.23 -11.67
CA ALA A 279 19.15 -12.05 -10.99
C ALA A 279 20.33 -12.51 -11.86
N ARG A 280 20.25 -13.69 -12.49
CA ARG A 280 21.30 -14.16 -13.41
C ARG A 280 21.50 -13.23 -14.60
N LEU A 281 20.43 -12.80 -15.26
CA LEU A 281 20.52 -11.90 -16.40
C LEU A 281 21.13 -10.55 -15.99
N CYS A 282 20.71 -10.00 -14.86
CA CYS A 282 21.30 -8.77 -14.34
C CYS A 282 22.78 -8.95 -13.99
N ALA A 283 23.16 -10.11 -13.43
CA ALA A 283 24.56 -10.43 -13.17
C ALA A 283 25.40 -10.55 -14.45
N ASP A 284 24.87 -11.14 -15.51
CA ASP A 284 25.57 -11.30 -16.79
C ASP A 284 25.81 -9.94 -17.48
N TYR A 285 24.83 -9.03 -17.41
CA TYR A 285 24.89 -7.71 -18.04
C TYR A 285 25.37 -6.58 -17.11
N ASN A 286 25.68 -6.88 -15.84
CA ASN A 286 26.05 -5.90 -14.80
C ASN A 286 25.00 -4.81 -14.57
N ILE A 287 23.72 -5.21 -14.51
CA ILE A 287 22.59 -4.31 -14.32
C ILE A 287 22.17 -4.31 -12.84
N PRO A 288 22.02 -3.14 -12.18
CA PRO A 288 21.49 -3.08 -10.83
C PRO A 288 20.07 -3.61 -10.70
N ILE A 289 19.76 -4.14 -9.52
CA ILE A 289 18.45 -4.71 -9.18
C ILE A 289 17.90 -3.98 -7.96
N ILE A 290 16.67 -3.48 -8.07
CA ILE A 290 15.95 -2.84 -6.97
C ILE A 290 14.75 -3.73 -6.62
N PRO A 291 14.80 -4.47 -5.50
CA PRO A 291 13.63 -5.18 -5.01
C PRO A 291 12.55 -4.20 -4.56
N PHE A 292 11.31 -4.42 -4.97
CA PHE A 292 10.19 -3.54 -4.67
C PHE A 292 9.03 -4.31 -4.09
N GLY A 293 8.62 -3.92 -2.87
CA GLY A 293 7.44 -4.45 -2.19
C GLY A 293 6.18 -3.69 -2.59
N SER A 294 5.82 -2.68 -1.80
CA SER A 294 4.63 -1.85 -2.03
C SER A 294 4.93 -0.34 -2.09
N GLY A 295 6.21 0.04 -2.08
CA GLY A 295 6.63 1.45 -2.20
C GLY A 295 6.40 2.33 -0.97
N THR A 296 6.10 1.76 0.19
CA THR A 296 5.72 2.50 1.40
C THR A 296 6.90 2.90 2.32
N SER A 297 8.15 2.74 1.87
CA SER A 297 9.35 3.04 2.68
C SER A 297 9.59 4.54 2.88
N LEU A 298 10.40 4.91 3.88
CA LEU A 298 10.54 6.31 4.33
C LEU A 298 11.96 6.91 4.21
N GLU A 299 12.96 6.13 3.79
CA GLU A 299 14.38 6.58 3.77
C GLU A 299 15.05 6.48 2.38
N GLY A 300 14.26 6.36 1.30
CA GLY A 300 14.76 6.28 -0.07
C GLY A 300 15.21 4.88 -0.50
N HIS A 301 14.54 3.83 0.00
CA HIS A 301 14.97 2.45 -0.17
C HIS A 301 14.93 1.98 -1.62
N ILE A 302 13.88 2.38 -2.33
CA ILE A 302 13.57 1.93 -3.70
C ILE A 302 14.08 2.89 -4.78
N LEU A 303 14.71 4.00 -4.40
CA LEU A 303 15.19 5.01 -5.36
C LEU A 303 16.31 4.40 -6.20
N ALA A 304 16.16 4.39 -7.52
CA ALA A 304 17.10 3.75 -8.43
C ALA A 304 18.30 4.66 -8.74
N THR A 305 19.08 5.00 -7.70
CA THR A 305 20.26 5.88 -7.75
C THR A 305 21.28 5.54 -8.83
N ASN A 306 21.34 4.26 -9.21
CA ASN A 306 22.25 3.74 -10.23
C ASN A 306 21.52 3.20 -11.46
N GLY A 307 20.21 3.43 -11.57
CA GLY A 307 19.35 2.81 -12.57
C GLY A 307 19.16 1.33 -12.36
N GLY A 308 18.98 0.61 -13.45
CA GLY A 308 18.74 -0.82 -13.48
C GLY A 308 17.26 -1.17 -13.48
N VAL A 309 16.97 -2.38 -13.02
CA VAL A 309 15.62 -2.94 -13.08
C VAL A 309 14.99 -3.01 -11.70
N CYS A 310 13.76 -2.52 -11.60
CA CYS A 310 12.91 -2.72 -10.44
C CYS A 310 12.20 -4.09 -10.56
N VAL A 311 12.23 -4.87 -9.49
CA VAL A 311 11.56 -6.18 -9.40
C VAL A 311 10.39 -6.04 -8.43
N ASP A 312 9.18 -5.86 -8.96
CA ASP A 312 7.97 -5.65 -8.17
C ASP A 312 7.24 -6.99 -7.92
N PHE A 313 7.09 -7.32 -6.64
CA PHE A 313 6.45 -8.54 -6.17
C PHE A 313 4.92 -8.54 -6.20
N LYS A 314 4.25 -7.53 -6.77
CA LYS A 314 2.77 -7.44 -6.75
C LYS A 314 2.04 -8.66 -7.34
N LEU A 315 2.69 -9.48 -8.17
CA LEU A 315 2.14 -10.73 -8.71
C LEU A 315 2.56 -11.99 -7.94
N MET A 316 3.45 -11.88 -6.95
CA MET A 316 3.87 -12.96 -6.05
C MET A 316 3.21 -12.78 -4.67
N LYS A 317 1.89 -13.00 -4.59
CA LYS A 317 1.08 -12.77 -3.38
C LYS A 317 0.47 -14.02 -2.73
N SER A 318 0.87 -15.21 -3.16
CA SER A 318 0.22 -16.43 -2.67
C SER A 318 0.60 -16.77 -1.24
N VAL A 319 -0.41 -17.17 -0.45
CA VAL A 319 -0.20 -17.96 0.77
C VAL A 319 0.14 -19.37 0.35
N ILE A 320 1.39 -19.79 0.59
CA ILE A 320 1.89 -21.09 0.12
C ILE A 320 1.36 -22.20 1.01
N LYS A 321 1.41 -22.02 2.35
CA LYS A 321 0.93 -23.02 3.30
C LYS A 321 0.74 -22.43 4.71
N VAL A 322 -0.48 -22.52 5.22
CA VAL A 322 -0.83 -22.26 6.63
C VAL A 322 -0.71 -23.56 7.43
N ARG A 323 -0.12 -23.50 8.63
CA ARG A 323 0.01 -24.65 9.54
C ARG A 323 -0.47 -24.25 10.94
N PRO A 324 -1.79 -24.34 11.20
CA PRO A 324 -2.37 -23.96 12.48
C PRO A 324 -1.77 -24.72 13.68
N GLU A 325 -1.50 -26.01 13.51
CA GLU A 325 -0.91 -26.86 14.56
C GLU A 325 0.49 -26.42 15.00
N ASP A 326 1.26 -25.84 14.07
CA ASP A 326 2.61 -25.33 14.34
C ASP A 326 2.62 -23.83 14.67
N MET A 327 1.50 -23.13 14.43
CA MET A 327 1.35 -21.68 14.50
C MET A 327 2.35 -20.94 13.61
N ASP A 328 2.43 -21.34 12.34
CA ASP A 328 3.20 -20.59 11.33
C ASP A 328 2.52 -20.62 9.94
N VAL A 329 2.97 -19.71 9.08
CA VAL A 329 2.52 -19.60 7.70
C VAL A 329 3.70 -19.30 6.78
N THR A 330 3.72 -19.92 5.60
CA THR A 330 4.65 -19.58 4.52
C THR A 330 3.91 -18.81 3.42
N VAL A 331 4.47 -17.68 3.00
CA VAL A 331 3.88 -16.78 2.01
C VAL A 331 4.92 -16.29 0.99
N GLN A 332 4.44 -15.84 -0.16
CA GLN A 332 5.24 -15.06 -1.11
C GLN A 332 5.38 -13.60 -0.65
N PRO A 333 6.44 -12.87 -1.05
CA PRO A 333 6.80 -11.57 -0.49
C PRO A 333 5.81 -10.44 -0.80
N GLY A 334 5.04 -10.53 -1.88
CA GLY A 334 4.17 -9.46 -2.34
C GLY A 334 2.83 -9.35 -1.59
N ILE A 335 2.46 -10.36 -0.80
CA ILE A 335 1.22 -10.32 -0.01
C ILE A 335 1.30 -9.17 1.01
N SER A 336 0.23 -8.40 1.18
CA SER A 336 0.19 -7.37 2.20
C SER A 336 -0.06 -7.96 3.60
N TYR A 337 0.29 -7.18 4.62
CA TYR A 337 -0.08 -7.47 6.01
C TYR A 337 -1.60 -7.70 6.17
N ASP A 338 -2.41 -6.84 5.55
CA ASP A 338 -3.87 -6.89 5.63
C ASP A 338 -4.42 -8.15 4.94
N GLU A 339 -3.96 -8.43 3.70
CA GLU A 339 -4.35 -9.61 2.92
C GLU A 339 -4.00 -10.90 3.67
N LEU A 340 -2.82 -10.95 4.33
CA LEU A 340 -2.41 -12.10 5.13
C LEU A 340 -3.32 -12.29 6.34
N ASN A 341 -3.62 -11.24 7.10
CA ASN A 341 -4.44 -11.36 8.31
C ASN A 341 -5.91 -11.68 8.00
N GLU A 342 -6.47 -11.14 6.91
CA GLU A 342 -7.78 -11.56 6.41
C GLU A 342 -7.81 -13.07 6.11
N HIS A 343 -6.75 -13.59 5.48
CA HIS A 343 -6.62 -15.03 5.19
C HIS A 343 -6.49 -15.88 6.45
N LEU A 344 -5.85 -15.38 7.51
CA LEU A 344 -5.58 -16.13 8.74
C LEU A 344 -6.76 -16.15 9.72
N LYS A 345 -7.65 -15.14 9.66
CA LYS A 345 -8.78 -14.97 10.59
C LYS A 345 -9.66 -16.23 10.74
N PRO A 346 -10.05 -16.97 9.68
CA PRO A 346 -10.84 -18.19 9.82
C PRO A 346 -10.14 -19.32 10.58
N PHE A 347 -8.80 -19.30 10.67
CA PHE A 347 -8.02 -20.28 11.42
C PHE A 347 -7.90 -19.92 12.92
N GLY A 348 -8.41 -18.76 13.35
CA GLY A 348 -8.29 -18.28 14.73
C GLY A 348 -6.91 -17.69 15.07
N PHE A 349 -6.12 -17.34 14.06
CA PHE A 349 -4.77 -16.79 14.20
C PHE A 349 -4.63 -15.45 13.48
N PHE A 350 -3.60 -14.70 13.84
CA PHE A 350 -3.16 -13.48 13.16
C PHE A 350 -1.63 -13.42 13.12
N PHE A 351 -1.09 -12.69 12.17
CA PHE A 351 0.31 -12.30 12.12
C PHE A 351 0.47 -10.95 12.85
N PRO A 352 1.29 -10.86 13.91
CA PRO A 352 1.13 -9.79 14.89
C PRO A 352 1.77 -8.44 14.56
N MET A 353 2.60 -8.35 13.52
CA MET A 353 3.29 -7.09 13.20
C MET A 353 2.28 -6.10 12.65
N ASP A 354 2.20 -4.87 13.18
CA ASP A 354 1.15 -3.91 12.83
C ASP A 354 1.73 -2.67 12.15
N PRO A 355 2.18 -2.78 10.89
CA PRO A 355 2.80 -1.69 10.14
C PRO A 355 1.77 -0.64 9.71
N GLY A 356 2.25 0.45 9.12
CA GLY A 356 1.40 1.33 8.33
C GLY A 356 0.66 0.58 7.20
N PRO A 357 -0.55 1.04 6.80
CA PRO A 357 -1.37 0.34 5.81
C PRO A 357 -0.64 0.08 4.48
N GLY A 358 -0.87 -1.10 3.90
CA GLY A 358 -0.35 -1.44 2.57
C GLY A 358 1.08 -1.98 2.52
N ALA A 359 1.74 -2.19 3.66
CA ALA A 359 3.05 -2.85 3.70
C ALA A 359 2.96 -4.31 3.20
N SER A 360 3.88 -4.69 2.32
CA SER A 360 4.07 -6.09 1.88
C SER A 360 5.00 -6.86 2.82
N ILE A 361 4.77 -8.16 3.01
CA ILE A 361 5.58 -8.99 3.91
C ILE A 361 7.06 -8.99 3.50
N GLY A 362 7.37 -8.96 2.21
CA GLY A 362 8.74 -8.85 1.70
C GLY A 362 9.40 -7.51 2.06
N GLY A 363 8.65 -6.41 1.94
CA GLY A 363 9.10 -5.09 2.39
C GLY A 363 9.36 -5.07 3.89
N MET A 364 8.47 -5.67 4.69
CA MET A 364 8.63 -5.79 6.14
C MET A 364 9.90 -6.56 6.52
N VAL A 365 10.22 -7.66 5.82
CA VAL A 365 11.51 -8.35 6.01
C VAL A 365 12.68 -7.43 5.65
N GLY A 366 12.58 -6.74 4.51
CA GLY A 366 13.63 -5.85 4.01
C GLY A 366 14.00 -4.74 4.99
N THR A 367 13.03 -4.15 5.68
CA THR A 367 13.25 -3.03 6.63
C THR A 367 13.35 -3.47 8.08
N SER A 368 13.26 -4.77 8.38
CA SER A 368 13.14 -5.26 9.77
C SER A 368 11.97 -4.59 10.52
N CYS A 369 10.84 -4.46 9.85
CA CYS A 369 9.66 -3.73 10.32
C CYS A 369 9.21 -4.09 11.75
N SER A 370 8.69 -3.11 12.47
CA SER A 370 8.03 -3.23 13.78
C SER A 370 6.54 -2.89 13.70
N GLY A 371 6.14 -1.67 14.07
CA GLY A 371 4.76 -1.27 14.31
C GLY A 371 4.30 -1.36 15.78
N THR A 372 3.07 -0.92 16.04
CA THR A 372 2.55 -0.66 17.41
C THR A 372 2.52 -1.89 18.34
N HIS A 373 2.50 -3.09 17.76
CA HIS A 373 2.50 -4.36 18.47
C HIS A 373 3.91 -4.88 18.84
N ALA A 374 4.97 -4.20 18.40
CA ALA A 374 6.33 -4.69 18.56
C ALA A 374 6.74 -4.89 20.02
N MET A 375 6.27 -4.01 20.92
CA MET A 375 6.51 -4.16 22.36
C MET A 375 6.03 -5.51 22.93
N ARG A 376 4.96 -6.09 22.36
CA ARG A 376 4.34 -7.33 22.84
C ARG A 376 4.87 -8.55 22.11
N TYR A 377 5.06 -8.45 20.79
CA TYR A 377 5.35 -9.59 19.92
C TYR A 377 6.75 -9.57 19.29
N GLY A 378 7.56 -8.56 19.58
CA GLY A 378 8.84 -8.31 18.92
C GLY A 378 8.67 -7.73 17.52
N THR A 379 9.76 -7.63 16.78
CA THR A 379 9.80 -7.10 15.41
C THR A 379 9.78 -8.23 14.38
N MET A 380 10.00 -7.91 13.10
CA MET A 380 10.27 -8.93 12.08
C MET A 380 11.44 -9.87 12.44
N LYS A 381 12.44 -9.41 13.21
CA LYS A 381 13.54 -10.28 13.70
C LYS A 381 13.00 -11.44 14.53
N GLU A 382 12.07 -11.16 15.43
CA GLU A 382 11.47 -12.17 16.30
C GLU A 382 10.41 -13.01 15.57
N ASN A 383 9.73 -12.46 14.56
CA ASN A 383 8.56 -13.10 13.95
C ASN A 383 8.86 -13.91 12.69
N VAL A 384 9.99 -13.68 12.01
CA VAL A 384 10.42 -14.50 10.88
C VAL A 384 11.07 -15.80 11.37
N VAL A 385 10.62 -16.92 10.82
CA VAL A 385 11.17 -18.26 11.10
C VAL A 385 12.25 -18.62 10.09
N SER A 386 11.99 -18.41 8.80
CA SER A 386 12.88 -18.79 7.70
C SER A 386 12.57 -18.00 6.43
N LEU A 387 13.58 -17.78 5.61
CA LEU A 387 13.50 -17.10 4.33
C LEU A 387 14.04 -18.00 3.21
N LYS A 388 13.46 -17.87 2.02
CA LYS A 388 14.18 -18.17 0.77
C LYS A 388 14.61 -16.88 0.11
N VAL A 389 15.88 -16.80 -0.24
CA VAL A 389 16.52 -15.60 -0.79
C VAL A 389 17.27 -15.95 -2.07
N VAL A 390 17.02 -15.18 -3.12
CA VAL A 390 17.79 -15.22 -4.36
C VAL A 390 18.95 -14.24 -4.23
N LEU A 391 20.17 -14.77 -4.29
CA LEU A 391 21.41 -13.99 -4.29
C LEU A 391 21.63 -13.27 -5.63
N PRO A 392 22.53 -12.26 -5.71
CA PRO A 392 22.81 -11.56 -6.96
C PRO A 392 23.20 -12.46 -8.13
N ASN A 393 23.83 -13.61 -7.87
CA ASN A 393 24.19 -14.61 -8.89
C ASN A 393 23.01 -15.56 -9.28
N GLY A 394 21.81 -15.31 -8.76
CA GLY A 394 20.60 -16.11 -8.98
C GLY A 394 20.55 -17.46 -8.25
N LYS A 395 21.50 -17.75 -7.35
CA LYS A 395 21.40 -18.92 -6.46
C LYS A 395 20.32 -18.68 -5.41
N LEU A 396 19.57 -19.73 -5.11
CA LEU A 396 18.59 -19.74 -4.04
C LEU A 396 19.21 -20.24 -2.75
N VAL A 397 18.99 -19.50 -1.66
CA VAL A 397 19.42 -19.86 -0.30
C VAL A 397 18.19 -20.01 0.59
N THR A 398 18.13 -21.09 1.37
CA THR A 398 17.20 -21.22 2.49
C THR A 398 17.96 -20.90 3.77
N THR A 399 17.48 -19.93 4.54
CA THR A 399 18.26 -19.38 5.67
C THR A 399 18.21 -20.25 6.92
N LYS A 400 17.11 -20.98 7.14
CA LYS A 400 16.92 -21.84 8.31
C LYS A 400 15.84 -22.90 8.06
N SER A 401 15.87 -24.00 8.82
CA SER A 401 14.72 -24.91 8.91
C SER A 401 13.57 -24.28 9.72
N ARG A 402 12.36 -24.86 9.65
CA ARG A 402 11.20 -24.41 10.44
C ARG A 402 11.28 -24.74 11.94
N ALA A 403 12.31 -25.45 12.40
CA ALA A 403 12.43 -25.82 13.80
C ALA A 403 12.55 -24.56 14.69
N LYS A 404 11.74 -24.50 15.76
CA LYS A 404 11.72 -23.36 16.69
C LYS A 404 13.09 -23.07 17.31
N LYS A 405 13.88 -24.11 17.54
CA LYS A 405 15.26 -24.04 18.04
C LYS A 405 16.19 -24.70 17.04
N SER A 406 17.29 -24.04 16.73
CA SER A 406 18.37 -24.59 15.90
C SER A 406 19.67 -23.85 16.23
N SER A 407 20.76 -24.59 16.30
CA SER A 407 22.12 -24.06 16.38
C SER A 407 22.97 -24.57 15.21
N ALA A 408 22.31 -24.95 14.11
CA ALA A 408 22.95 -25.47 12.92
C ALA A 408 23.54 -24.32 12.09
N GLY A 409 24.79 -23.94 12.39
CA GLY A 409 25.53 -22.91 11.66
C GLY A 409 25.16 -21.48 12.05
N TYR A 410 25.51 -20.53 11.17
CA TYR A 410 25.26 -19.10 11.38
C TYR A 410 23.79 -18.74 11.19
N ASP A 411 23.35 -17.67 11.85
CA ASP A 411 21.99 -17.13 11.67
C ASP A 411 21.88 -16.30 10.39
N LEU A 412 21.71 -17.01 9.26
CA LEU A 412 21.52 -16.37 7.96
C LEU A 412 20.17 -15.64 7.88
N THR A 413 19.17 -16.00 8.68
CA THR A 413 17.86 -15.33 8.64
C THR A 413 18.01 -13.88 9.06
N HIS A 414 18.67 -13.62 10.19
CA HIS A 414 18.91 -12.26 10.68
C HIS A 414 19.90 -11.46 9.83
N LEU A 415 20.70 -12.12 8.99
CA LEU A 415 21.54 -11.42 8.01
C LEU A 415 20.72 -10.75 6.91
N PHE A 416 19.57 -11.33 6.52
CA PHE A 416 18.73 -10.79 5.44
C PHE A 416 17.57 -9.92 5.94
N ILE A 417 17.13 -10.09 7.19
CA ILE A 417 16.15 -9.19 7.82
C ILE A 417 16.81 -7.83 8.06
N GLY A 418 16.21 -6.75 7.56
CA GLY A 418 16.80 -5.41 7.65
C GLY A 418 17.94 -5.17 6.66
N ALA A 419 18.20 -6.07 5.72
CA ALA A 419 19.24 -5.89 4.70
C ALA A 419 18.80 -4.95 3.56
N GLU A 420 17.55 -4.50 3.54
CA GLU A 420 17.01 -3.49 2.61
C GLU A 420 17.21 -3.85 1.12
N GLY A 421 17.18 -5.15 0.82
CA GLY A 421 17.41 -5.68 -0.53
C GLY A 421 18.86 -5.56 -1.02
N THR A 422 19.80 -5.12 -0.17
CA THR A 422 21.21 -4.92 -0.56
C THR A 422 22.00 -6.24 -0.64
N LEU A 423 21.52 -7.33 -0.03
CA LEU A 423 22.22 -8.63 -0.02
C LEU A 423 21.54 -9.69 -0.90
N GLY A 424 20.29 -9.46 -1.32
CA GLY A 424 19.52 -10.43 -2.10
C GLY A 424 18.03 -10.13 -2.10
N ILE A 425 17.28 -10.98 -2.78
CA ILE A 425 15.85 -10.83 -3.03
C ILE A 425 15.08 -11.92 -2.28
N VAL A 426 14.23 -11.53 -1.34
CA VAL A 426 13.38 -12.48 -0.60
C VAL A 426 12.24 -12.96 -1.50
N THR A 427 12.08 -14.27 -1.67
CA THR A 427 11.05 -14.88 -2.54
C THR A 427 10.04 -15.74 -1.81
N GLU A 428 10.32 -16.13 -0.56
CA GLU A 428 9.42 -16.88 0.31
C GLU A 428 9.74 -16.54 1.77
N VAL A 429 8.70 -16.27 2.56
CA VAL A 429 8.81 -15.90 3.97
C VAL A 429 7.98 -16.87 4.81
N THR A 430 8.58 -17.47 5.82
CA THR A 430 7.83 -18.20 6.85
C THR A 430 7.81 -17.38 8.14
N VAL A 431 6.61 -17.03 8.63
CA VAL A 431 6.41 -16.22 9.84
C VAL A 431 5.61 -16.96 10.90
N LYS A 432 5.82 -16.58 12.16
CA LYS A 432 5.05 -17.06 13.32
C LYS A 432 3.65 -16.48 13.32
N LEU A 433 2.70 -17.25 13.84
CA LEU A 433 1.32 -16.83 14.08
C LEU A 433 1.04 -16.71 15.57
N GLN A 434 0.12 -15.82 15.92
CA GLN A 434 -0.40 -15.65 17.27
C GLN A 434 -1.89 -15.96 17.28
N PRO A 435 -2.42 -16.60 18.35
CA PRO A 435 -3.86 -16.81 18.48
C PRO A 435 -4.57 -15.47 18.66
N ILE A 436 -5.75 -15.32 18.05
CA ILE A 436 -6.58 -14.12 18.25
C ILE A 436 -6.98 -14.03 19.74
N PRO A 437 -6.71 -12.90 20.43
CA PRO A 437 -7.07 -12.75 21.84
C PRO A 437 -8.58 -12.88 22.09
N GLN A 438 -8.97 -13.44 23.25
CA GLN A 438 -10.38 -13.57 23.63
C GLN A 438 -11.03 -12.22 23.92
N LYS A 439 -10.28 -11.29 24.51
CA LYS A 439 -10.72 -9.93 24.80
C LYS A 439 -9.59 -8.95 24.48
N VAL A 440 -10.00 -7.81 23.92
CA VAL A 440 -9.16 -6.63 23.70
C VAL A 440 -9.86 -5.43 24.32
N ALA A 441 -9.11 -4.57 24.98
CA ALA A 441 -9.58 -3.29 25.51
C ALA A 441 -8.58 -2.19 25.16
N VAL A 442 -9.08 -0.96 25.00
CA VAL A 442 -8.25 0.22 24.75
C VAL A 442 -8.45 1.21 25.88
N ALA A 443 -7.40 1.85 26.37
CA ALA A 443 -7.50 2.97 27.30
C ALA A 443 -6.81 4.22 26.78
N HIS A 444 -7.33 5.36 27.22
CA HIS A 444 -6.77 6.69 27.07
C HIS A 444 -6.39 7.23 28.45
N ALA A 445 -5.18 7.79 28.56
CA ALA A 445 -4.74 8.54 29.73
C ALA A 445 -4.17 9.90 29.31
N THR A 446 -4.61 10.99 29.92
CA THR A 446 -4.17 12.36 29.57
C THR A 446 -3.33 13.00 30.66
N PHE A 447 -2.28 13.71 30.26
CA PHE A 447 -1.26 14.28 31.12
C PHE A 447 -0.98 15.74 30.75
N GLU A 448 -0.73 16.58 31.76
CA GLU A 448 -0.27 17.96 31.54
C GLU A 448 1.20 18.00 31.10
N ASN A 449 2.03 17.15 31.71
CA ASN A 449 3.46 17.04 31.41
C ASN A 449 3.73 15.76 30.58
N ILE A 450 4.60 15.87 29.57
CA ILE A 450 4.92 14.73 28.69
C ILE A 450 5.86 13.72 29.36
N GLY A 451 6.75 14.16 30.24
CA GLY A 451 7.63 13.30 31.03
C GLY A 451 6.83 12.40 31.99
N ASP A 452 5.75 12.91 32.57
CA ASP A 452 4.80 12.13 33.37
C ASP A 452 4.14 10.99 32.57
N ALA A 453 3.78 11.27 31.31
CA ALA A 453 3.30 10.25 30.38
C ALA A 453 4.38 9.20 30.09
N CYS A 454 5.60 9.63 29.76
CA CYS A 454 6.73 8.72 29.51
C CYS A 454 7.03 7.85 30.74
N ASN A 455 7.07 8.43 31.93
CA ASN A 455 7.31 7.75 33.20
C ASN A 455 6.21 6.72 33.54
N SER A 456 4.96 6.99 33.14
CA SER A 456 3.86 6.02 33.27
C SER A 456 4.13 4.76 32.45
N VAL A 457 4.60 4.91 31.21
CA VAL A 457 4.94 3.77 30.35
C VAL A 457 6.16 3.02 30.88
N ILE A 458 7.23 3.74 31.26
CA ILE A 458 8.45 3.16 31.84
C ILE A 458 8.09 2.28 33.06
N LYS A 459 7.30 2.82 34.00
CA LYS A 459 6.90 2.08 35.21
C LYS A 459 5.96 0.91 34.91
N THR A 460 5.09 1.05 33.91
CA THR A 460 4.21 -0.05 33.45
C THR A 460 5.04 -1.21 32.92
N MET A 461 6.07 -0.93 32.12
CA MET A 461 6.97 -1.96 31.60
C MET A 461 7.82 -2.59 32.71
N GLN A 462 8.35 -1.77 33.62
CA GLN A 462 9.17 -2.24 34.74
C GLN A 462 8.40 -3.05 35.79
N SER A 463 7.07 -2.86 35.91
CA SER A 463 6.24 -3.67 36.80
C SER A 463 5.94 -5.07 36.23
N GLY A 464 6.32 -5.33 34.98
CA GLY A 464 6.16 -6.62 34.31
C GLY A 464 4.75 -6.86 33.75
N VAL A 465 3.85 -5.86 33.82
CA VAL A 465 2.52 -5.97 33.22
C VAL A 465 2.67 -6.09 31.71
N GLN A 466 2.17 -7.18 31.17
CA GLN A 466 2.20 -7.45 29.74
C GLN A 466 1.01 -6.78 29.08
N ILE A 467 1.24 -5.66 28.38
CA ILE A 467 0.21 -4.98 27.58
C ILE A 467 0.47 -5.20 26.08
N GLY A 468 -0.55 -4.96 25.25
CA GLY A 468 -0.47 -5.12 23.79
C GLY A 468 0.26 -3.97 23.11
N ARG A 469 -0.10 -2.73 23.50
CA ARG A 469 0.41 -1.49 22.89
C ARG A 469 0.47 -0.36 23.93
N ALA A 470 1.40 0.57 23.76
CA ALA A 470 1.50 1.82 24.52
C ALA A 470 2.01 2.92 23.58
N GLU A 471 1.10 3.77 23.14
CA GLU A 471 1.35 4.81 22.15
C GLU A 471 1.16 6.19 22.77
N LEU A 472 2.10 7.11 22.56
CA LEU A 472 2.01 8.49 23.04
C LEU A 472 1.79 9.43 21.86
N LEU A 473 0.78 10.29 21.96
CA LEU A 473 0.60 11.47 21.12
C LEU A 473 0.79 12.70 22.00
N ASP A 474 1.62 13.63 21.55
CA ASP A 474 1.77 14.88 22.27
C ASP A 474 0.59 15.83 22.02
N ASP A 475 0.51 16.90 22.81
CA ASP A 475 -0.54 17.91 22.69
C ASP A 475 -0.62 18.54 21.29
N VAL A 476 0.52 18.75 20.64
CA VAL A 476 0.59 19.28 19.27
C VAL A 476 -0.02 18.30 18.26
N MET A 477 0.27 17.00 18.41
CA MET A 477 -0.35 15.95 17.59
C MET A 477 -1.86 15.86 17.82
N MET A 478 -2.31 15.90 19.07
CA MET A 478 -3.74 15.89 19.40
C MET A 478 -4.48 17.08 18.77
N LYS A 479 -3.85 18.27 18.74
CA LYS A 479 -4.37 19.42 18.00
C LYS A 479 -4.49 19.14 16.50
N ALA A 480 -3.48 18.50 15.89
CA ALA A 480 -3.50 18.15 14.47
C ALA A 480 -4.68 17.21 14.14
N VAL A 481 -4.91 16.20 14.97
CA VAL A 481 -6.00 15.22 14.82
C VAL A 481 -7.38 15.90 14.88
N ASN A 482 -7.58 16.80 15.85
CA ASN A 482 -8.84 17.56 15.95
C ASN A 482 -9.10 18.41 14.71
N LEU A 483 -8.06 19.08 14.19
CA LEU A 483 -8.15 19.91 12.98
C LEU A 483 -8.48 19.08 11.73
N SER A 484 -7.85 17.92 11.54
CA SER A 484 -8.02 17.12 10.32
C SER A 484 -9.34 16.37 10.28
N SER A 485 -9.80 15.89 11.44
CA SER A 485 -10.82 14.85 11.52
C SER A 485 -12.12 15.28 12.19
N SER A 486 -12.27 16.58 12.52
CA SER A 486 -13.45 17.12 13.21
C SER A 486 -13.78 16.36 14.52
N THR A 487 -12.72 16.00 15.24
CA THR A 487 -12.80 15.37 16.57
C THR A 487 -12.57 16.43 17.66
N ASP A 488 -12.94 16.10 18.89
CA ASP A 488 -12.95 17.00 20.05
C ASP A 488 -12.11 16.47 21.22
N TYR A 489 -11.04 15.72 20.94
CA TYR A 489 -10.16 15.21 21.98
C TYR A 489 -9.53 16.36 22.80
N PRO A 490 -9.27 16.18 24.10
CA PRO A 490 -8.47 17.12 24.86
C PRO A 490 -7.10 17.33 24.20
N VAL A 491 -6.72 18.58 23.98
CA VAL A 491 -5.38 18.94 23.45
C VAL A 491 -4.37 18.86 24.59
N LYS A 492 -4.01 17.63 24.96
CA LYS A 492 -3.06 17.26 26.03
C LYS A 492 -2.20 16.09 25.59
N ASN A 493 -1.08 15.88 26.28
CA ASN A 493 -0.27 14.67 26.08
C ASN A 493 -1.11 13.45 26.43
N THR A 494 -1.20 12.49 25.52
CA THR A 494 -2.17 11.41 25.59
C THR A 494 -1.51 10.07 25.34
N LEU A 495 -1.60 9.16 26.31
CA LEU A 495 -1.25 7.76 26.13
C LEU A 495 -2.46 6.96 25.70
N LEU A 496 -2.27 6.12 24.70
CA LEU A 496 -3.19 5.07 24.30
C LEU A 496 -2.59 3.72 24.69
N PHE A 497 -3.32 2.95 25.47
CA PHE A 497 -2.95 1.59 25.83
C PHE A 497 -3.87 0.60 25.15
N GLU A 498 -3.32 -0.52 24.68
CA GLU A 498 -4.12 -1.69 24.30
C GLU A 498 -3.80 -2.84 25.26
N PHE A 499 -4.86 -3.49 25.73
CA PHE A 499 -4.82 -4.65 26.60
C PHE A 499 -5.42 -5.84 25.86
N SER A 500 -4.77 -6.99 25.94
CA SER A 500 -5.25 -8.20 25.27
C SER A 500 -4.95 -9.46 26.07
N GLY A 501 -5.86 -10.43 26.00
CA GLY A 501 -5.75 -11.70 26.71
C GLY A 501 -7.10 -12.33 27.02
N SER A 502 -7.16 -13.08 28.12
CA SER A 502 -8.42 -13.49 28.71
C SER A 502 -9.15 -12.30 29.36
N PRO A 503 -10.46 -12.38 29.61
CA PRO A 503 -11.21 -11.31 30.28
C PRO A 503 -10.60 -10.90 31.63
N GLN A 504 -10.11 -11.86 32.43
CA GLN A 504 -9.48 -11.58 33.72
C GLN A 504 -8.13 -10.86 33.55
N GLN A 505 -7.30 -11.30 32.59
CA GLN A 505 -6.02 -10.66 32.31
C GLN A 505 -6.20 -9.20 31.90
N VAL A 506 -7.18 -8.92 31.03
CA VAL A 506 -7.48 -7.56 30.58
C VAL A 506 -7.92 -6.67 31.75
N GLN A 507 -8.79 -7.17 32.64
CA GLN A 507 -9.20 -6.43 33.83
C GLN A 507 -8.02 -6.12 34.76
N ASP A 508 -7.18 -7.13 35.04
CA ASP A 508 -6.01 -6.97 35.92
C ASP A 508 -4.98 -5.99 35.32
N GLN A 509 -4.74 -6.07 34.01
CA GLN A 509 -3.87 -5.15 33.28
C GLN A 509 -4.38 -3.70 33.38
N ILE A 510 -5.67 -3.47 33.11
CA ILE A 510 -6.29 -2.13 33.19
C ILE A 510 -6.14 -1.56 34.60
N ALA A 511 -6.49 -2.33 35.63
CA ALA A 511 -6.44 -1.88 37.01
C ALA A 511 -5.00 -1.49 37.43
N HIS A 512 -4.01 -2.29 37.02
CA HIS A 512 -2.62 -2.01 37.35
C HIS A 512 -2.09 -0.77 36.61
N VAL A 513 -2.37 -0.65 35.30
CA VAL A 513 -1.92 0.48 34.49
C VAL A 513 -2.60 1.78 34.92
N GLU A 514 -3.88 1.74 35.29
CA GLU A 514 -4.57 2.93 35.83
C GLU A 514 -3.91 3.44 37.11
N VAL A 515 -3.56 2.55 38.05
CA VAL A 515 -2.87 2.93 39.29
C VAL A 515 -1.53 3.60 38.97
N ILE A 516 -0.75 3.02 38.04
CA ILE A 516 0.53 3.61 37.61
C ILE A 516 0.31 4.97 36.96
N ALA A 517 -0.60 5.08 36.00
CA ALA A 517 -0.87 6.32 35.28
C ALA A 517 -1.28 7.45 36.25
N ARG A 518 -2.21 7.17 37.18
CA ARG A 518 -2.64 8.14 38.19
C ARG A 518 -1.51 8.52 39.15
N ALA A 519 -0.68 7.57 39.56
CA ALA A 519 0.48 7.84 40.42
C ALA A 519 1.55 8.71 39.75
N ASN A 520 1.55 8.81 38.42
CA ASN A 520 2.41 9.69 37.63
C ASN A 520 1.64 10.91 37.10
N GLY A 521 0.49 11.28 37.67
CA GLY A 521 -0.17 12.55 37.33
C GLY A 521 -1.15 12.49 36.15
N ALA A 522 -1.63 11.31 35.73
CA ALA A 522 -2.73 11.22 34.77
C ALA A 522 -3.98 11.96 35.32
N THR A 523 -4.45 12.94 34.57
CA THR A 523 -5.63 13.76 34.92
C THR A 523 -6.94 13.06 34.57
N GLN A 524 -6.92 12.23 33.53
CA GLN A 524 -8.02 11.38 33.11
C GLN A 524 -7.48 10.01 32.74
N PHE A 525 -8.26 8.97 33.06
CA PHE A 525 -8.05 7.61 32.58
C PHE A 525 -9.42 7.04 32.23
N SER A 526 -9.59 6.60 30.98
CA SER A 526 -10.84 6.00 30.49
C SER A 526 -10.51 4.83 29.59
N PHE A 527 -11.30 3.76 29.66
CA PHE A 527 -11.11 2.57 28.82
C PHE A 527 -12.41 2.13 28.18
N ALA A 528 -12.28 1.40 27.08
CA ALA A 528 -13.37 0.85 26.30
C ALA A 528 -13.11 -0.64 26.00
N THR A 529 -14.18 -1.43 26.05
CA THR A 529 -14.16 -2.86 25.72
C THR A 529 -15.04 -3.22 24.53
N GLU A 530 -15.92 -2.31 24.13
CA GLU A 530 -16.85 -2.44 23.01
C GLU A 530 -16.20 -1.88 21.73
N GLU A 531 -16.47 -2.52 20.58
CA GLU A 531 -15.71 -2.27 19.34
C GLU A 531 -15.77 -0.81 18.89
N GLU A 532 -16.97 -0.22 18.84
CA GLU A 532 -17.17 1.17 18.42
C GLU A 532 -16.41 2.17 19.32
N GLU A 533 -16.42 1.95 20.63
CA GLU A 533 -15.73 2.82 21.58
C GLU A 533 -14.21 2.64 21.51
N LYS A 534 -13.72 1.41 21.32
CA LYS A 534 -12.28 1.14 21.10
C LYS A 534 -11.79 1.84 19.84
N GLU A 535 -12.54 1.71 18.74
CA GLU A 535 -12.21 2.40 17.48
C GLU A 535 -12.15 3.91 17.69
N LYS A 536 -13.12 4.49 18.42
CA LYS A 536 -13.11 5.92 18.76
C LYS A 536 -11.91 6.33 19.59
N LEU A 537 -11.49 5.55 20.58
CA LEU A 537 -10.28 5.85 21.35
C LEU A 537 -9.02 5.72 20.49
N TRP A 538 -8.90 4.64 19.72
CA TRP A 538 -7.71 4.38 18.90
C TRP A 538 -7.60 5.26 17.65
N PHE A 539 -8.70 5.87 17.21
CA PHE A 539 -8.79 6.66 15.99
C PHE A 539 -7.72 7.74 15.90
N ALA A 540 -7.45 8.47 16.99
CA ALA A 540 -6.43 9.52 17.02
C ALA A 540 -5.05 8.99 16.59
N ARG A 541 -4.66 7.82 17.11
CA ARG A 541 -3.39 7.18 16.75
C ARG A 541 -3.34 6.70 15.31
N LYS A 542 -4.46 6.20 14.78
CA LYS A 542 -4.58 5.69 13.40
C LYS A 542 -4.40 6.79 12.36
N VAL A 543 -4.86 8.01 12.63
CA VAL A 543 -4.83 9.12 11.68
C VAL A 543 -3.66 10.08 11.87
N ALA A 544 -2.92 9.98 12.98
CA ALA A 544 -1.87 10.92 13.40
C ALA A 544 -0.92 11.37 12.29
N LEU A 545 -0.35 10.42 11.52
CA LEU A 545 0.55 10.73 10.40
C LEU A 545 -0.09 11.67 9.36
N TRP A 546 -1.32 11.36 8.96
CA TRP A 546 -2.07 12.13 7.96
C TRP A 546 -2.64 13.43 8.51
N SER A 547 -2.77 13.54 9.83
CA SER A 547 -3.24 14.74 10.50
C SER A 547 -2.19 15.85 10.57
N ALA A 548 -0.90 15.50 10.67
CA ALA A 548 0.17 16.46 10.90
C ALA A 548 0.23 17.64 9.89
N PRO A 549 0.09 17.43 8.57
CA PRO A 549 0.08 18.55 7.61
C PRO A 549 -1.06 19.56 7.82
N SER A 550 -2.12 19.20 8.56
CA SER A 550 -3.22 20.12 8.88
C SER A 550 -2.79 21.26 9.81
N LEU A 551 -1.68 21.10 10.54
CA LEU A 551 -1.09 22.18 11.35
C LEU A 551 -0.45 23.28 10.49
N LYS A 552 0.02 22.93 9.29
CA LYS A 552 0.68 23.84 8.35
C LYS A 552 0.39 23.41 6.90
N PRO A 553 -0.77 23.78 6.33
CA PRO A 553 -1.13 23.40 4.97
C PRO A 553 -0.07 23.83 3.94
N GLY A 554 0.28 22.93 3.02
CA GLY A 554 1.31 23.16 2.00
C GLY A 554 2.75 22.89 2.45
N SER A 555 2.95 22.42 3.68
CA SER A 555 4.24 21.90 4.15
C SER A 555 4.54 20.50 3.61
N GLU A 556 5.82 20.20 3.47
CA GLU A 556 6.34 18.84 3.43
C GLU A 556 6.70 18.38 4.85
N VAL A 557 6.86 17.07 5.01
CA VAL A 557 7.12 16.44 6.32
C VAL A 557 8.42 15.65 6.26
N ILE A 558 9.37 15.94 7.15
CA ILE A 558 10.43 14.99 7.49
C ILE A 558 9.92 14.15 8.65
N ILE A 559 9.77 12.85 8.41
CA ILE A 559 9.36 11.88 9.43
C ILE A 559 10.62 11.30 10.02
N THR A 560 10.96 11.74 11.22
CA THR A 560 12.10 11.19 11.95
C THR A 560 11.73 9.88 12.64
N ASP A 561 12.74 9.12 13.01
CA ASP A 561 12.57 7.83 13.66
C ASP A 561 13.84 7.50 14.42
N VAL A 562 13.75 7.53 15.74
CA VAL A 562 14.84 7.17 16.67
C VAL A 562 14.30 6.28 17.77
N CYS A 563 15.15 5.44 18.33
CA CYS A 563 14.80 4.62 19.49
C CYS A 563 15.90 4.74 20.54
N VAL A 564 15.52 4.80 21.81
CA VAL A 564 16.45 4.86 22.95
C VAL A 564 16.12 3.76 23.95
N PRO A 565 17.07 3.36 24.82
CA PRO A 565 16.72 2.56 25.98
C PRO A 565 15.56 3.20 26.74
N ILE A 566 14.52 2.43 27.06
CA ILE A 566 13.24 2.98 27.56
C ILE A 566 13.40 3.93 28.77
N SER A 567 14.43 3.73 29.60
CA SER A 567 14.78 4.61 30.71
C SER A 567 15.17 6.04 30.31
N ARG A 568 15.49 6.29 29.03
CA ARG A 568 15.88 7.59 28.47
C ARG A 568 14.75 8.24 27.65
N LEU A 569 13.59 7.58 27.51
CA LEU A 569 12.49 8.07 26.67
C LEU A 569 11.98 9.44 27.12
N SER A 570 11.84 9.66 28.44
CA SER A 570 11.44 10.97 28.98
C SER A 570 12.47 12.04 28.63
N ASP A 571 13.75 11.81 28.96
CA ASP A 571 14.83 12.76 28.74
C ASP A 571 14.91 13.23 27.28
N ILE A 572 14.93 12.28 26.33
CA ILE A 572 15.08 12.62 24.91
C ILE A 572 13.89 13.42 24.38
N ILE A 573 12.66 13.08 24.80
CA ILE A 573 11.46 13.78 24.38
C ILE A 573 11.43 15.19 24.97
N GLU A 574 11.76 15.36 26.25
CA GLU A 574 11.77 16.66 26.92
C GLU A 574 12.85 17.59 26.34
N GLU A 575 14.07 17.08 26.13
CA GLU A 575 15.14 17.85 25.47
C GLU A 575 14.76 18.24 24.03
N THR A 576 14.09 17.35 23.30
CA THR A 576 13.62 17.63 21.93
C THR A 576 12.52 18.68 21.92
N LYS A 577 11.55 18.62 22.84
CA LYS A 577 10.53 19.67 22.96
C LYS A 577 11.14 21.01 23.38
N ALA A 578 12.12 21.01 24.28
CA ALA A 578 12.84 22.23 24.66
C ALA A 578 13.58 22.87 23.48
N GLU A 579 14.22 22.06 22.62
CA GLU A 579 14.83 22.52 21.38
C GLU A 579 13.79 23.14 20.42
N LEU A 580 12.65 22.46 20.20
CA LEU A 580 11.61 22.93 19.28
C LEU A 580 11.06 24.31 19.64
N LEU A 581 10.97 24.64 20.94
CA LEU A 581 10.56 25.97 21.42
C LEU A 581 11.50 27.11 20.98
N THR A 582 12.73 26.78 20.56
CA THR A 582 13.71 27.74 20.06
C THR A 582 13.71 27.88 18.54
N THR A 583 12.87 27.12 17.83
CA THR A 583 12.83 27.05 16.36
C THR A 583 11.53 27.62 15.80
N SER A 584 11.50 27.89 14.49
CA SER A 584 10.26 28.29 13.81
C SER A 584 9.39 27.11 13.35
N ILE A 585 9.89 25.88 13.53
CA ILE A 585 9.31 24.67 12.96
C ILE A 585 8.27 24.05 13.90
N ILE A 586 7.11 23.72 13.33
CA ILE A 586 6.08 22.95 14.02
C ILE A 586 6.37 21.47 13.77
N ALA A 587 6.46 20.70 14.86
CA ALA A 587 6.78 19.29 14.75
C ALA A 587 6.00 18.48 15.81
N PRO A 588 4.80 17.97 15.48
CA PRO A 588 4.06 17.09 16.39
C PRO A 588 4.78 15.74 16.56
N LEU A 589 4.52 15.10 17.69
CA LEU A 589 5.20 13.88 18.10
C LEU A 589 4.23 12.70 18.27
N VAL A 590 4.67 11.54 17.81
CA VAL A 590 4.05 10.23 18.09
C VAL A 590 5.14 9.29 18.60
N SER A 591 4.83 8.43 19.57
CA SER A 591 5.79 7.44 20.05
C SER A 591 5.13 6.08 20.22
N HIS A 592 5.83 5.06 19.77
CA HIS A 592 5.75 3.70 20.28
C HIS A 592 6.40 3.68 21.67
N ALA A 593 5.73 4.27 22.65
CA ALA A 593 6.33 4.55 23.96
C ALA A 593 6.73 3.26 24.69
N GLY A 594 6.08 2.14 24.39
CA GLY A 594 6.33 0.84 25.00
C GLY A 594 7.71 0.23 24.70
N ASP A 595 8.36 0.61 23.60
CA ASP A 595 9.68 0.10 23.21
C ASP A 595 10.76 1.18 23.12
N GLY A 596 10.42 2.44 23.41
CA GLY A 596 11.36 3.56 23.43
C GLY A 596 11.56 4.22 22.07
N ASN A 597 10.74 3.88 21.07
CA ASN A 597 10.77 4.48 19.74
C ASN A 597 9.81 5.67 19.62
N PHE A 598 10.26 6.75 18.99
CA PHE A 598 9.39 7.87 18.67
C PHE A 598 9.75 8.57 17.37
N HIS A 599 8.75 9.30 16.88
CA HIS A 599 8.76 10.01 15.63
C HIS A 599 8.38 11.46 15.86
N LEU A 600 9.18 12.34 15.28
CA LEU A 600 8.88 13.74 15.13
C LEU A 600 8.51 14.01 13.67
N PHE A 601 7.35 14.61 13.42
CA PHE A 601 6.88 14.97 12.08
C PHE A 601 7.20 16.44 11.80
N ILE A 602 8.41 16.71 11.32
CA ILE A 602 8.94 18.06 11.16
C ILE A 602 8.31 18.71 9.92
N LEU A 603 7.46 19.71 10.12
CA LEU A 603 6.71 20.38 9.05
C LEU A 603 7.48 21.60 8.52
N PHE A 604 7.85 21.60 7.24
CA PHE A 604 8.62 22.67 6.62
C PHE A 604 8.09 23.03 5.24
N ASN A 605 8.29 24.28 4.82
CA ASN A 605 8.03 24.71 3.46
C ASN A 605 9.24 24.36 2.57
N PRO A 606 9.11 23.48 1.57
CA PRO A 606 10.23 23.11 0.71
C PRO A 606 10.76 24.27 -0.15
N ASN A 607 9.98 25.35 -0.31
CA ASN A 607 10.37 26.53 -1.05
C ASN A 607 11.06 27.60 -0.18
N ASP A 608 11.16 27.38 1.14
CA ASP A 608 11.87 28.27 2.06
C ASP A 608 13.21 27.64 2.48
N PRO A 609 14.36 28.14 1.97
CA PRO A 609 15.68 27.61 2.31
C PRO A 609 16.01 27.67 3.81
N PHE A 610 15.44 28.61 4.56
CA PHE A 610 15.67 28.71 6.00
C PHE A 610 14.97 27.57 6.74
N GLU A 611 13.69 27.34 6.46
CA GLU A 611 12.95 26.22 7.06
C GLU A 611 13.53 24.86 6.66
N VAL A 612 13.94 24.68 5.40
CA VAL A 612 14.61 23.45 4.94
C VAL A 612 15.88 23.18 5.74
N LYS A 613 16.67 24.22 6.02
CA LYS A 613 17.90 24.09 6.80
C LYS A 613 17.60 23.79 8.27
N GLU A 614 16.65 24.51 8.87
CA GLU A 614 16.25 24.32 10.27
C GLU A 614 15.66 22.93 10.50
N ALA A 615 14.77 22.46 9.62
CA ALA A 615 14.17 21.13 9.66
C ALA A 615 15.22 20.01 9.62
N LYS A 616 16.22 20.12 8.74
CA LYS A 616 17.34 19.17 8.68
C LYS A 616 18.19 19.22 9.95
N GLN A 617 18.44 20.40 10.50
CA GLN A 617 19.21 20.54 11.73
C GLN A 617 18.51 19.89 12.92
N ILE A 618 17.19 20.06 13.06
CA ILE A 618 16.38 19.41 14.10
C ILE A 618 16.47 17.88 13.95
N SER A 619 16.31 17.37 12.72
CA SER A 619 16.42 15.93 12.45
C SER A 619 17.81 15.39 12.82
N ASP A 620 18.87 16.10 12.44
CA ASP A 620 20.25 15.72 12.76
C ASP A 620 20.51 15.76 14.27
N ASN A 621 20.09 16.82 14.97
CA ASN A 621 20.23 16.97 16.41
C ASN A 621 19.50 15.86 17.18
N LEU A 622 18.30 15.48 16.74
CA LEU A 622 17.52 14.40 17.34
C LEU A 622 18.25 13.06 17.24
N VAL A 623 18.77 12.72 16.06
CA VAL A 623 19.57 11.49 15.86
C VAL A 623 20.82 11.51 16.75
N GLU A 624 21.49 12.65 16.81
CA GLU A 624 22.71 12.81 17.60
C GLU A 624 22.46 12.66 19.10
N ARG A 625 21.34 13.22 19.57
CA ARG A 625 20.85 13.04 20.95
C ARG A 625 20.55 11.57 21.22
N ALA A 626 19.85 10.87 20.32
CA ALA A 626 19.54 9.45 20.48
C ALA A 626 20.80 8.59 20.58
N ILE A 627 21.77 8.76 19.68
CA ILE A 627 23.05 8.02 19.72
C ILE A 627 23.80 8.34 21.02
N GLY A 628 23.86 9.61 21.43
CA GLY A 628 24.46 10.02 22.71
C GLY A 628 23.81 9.40 23.95
N MET A 629 22.58 8.90 23.83
CA MET A 629 21.84 8.20 24.88
C MET A 629 21.91 6.67 24.77
N ASN A 630 22.86 6.13 23.98
CA ASN A 630 22.96 4.71 23.60
C ASN A 630 21.72 4.19 22.85
N GLY A 631 21.03 5.09 22.15
CA GLY A 631 19.96 4.76 21.22
C GLY A 631 20.47 4.55 19.79
N THR A 632 19.53 4.57 18.85
CA THR A 632 19.77 4.35 17.42
C THR A 632 19.22 5.49 16.58
N CYS A 633 19.88 5.77 15.44
CA CYS A 633 19.43 6.71 14.43
C CYS A 633 18.16 6.25 13.69
N THR A 634 17.77 4.98 13.82
CA THR A 634 16.62 4.40 13.15
C THR A 634 15.98 3.31 14.00
N GLY A 635 14.77 3.57 14.49
CA GLY A 635 14.01 2.59 15.27
C GLY A 635 13.44 1.50 14.37
N GLU A 636 12.82 1.91 13.26
CA GLU A 636 12.05 0.99 12.41
C GLU A 636 12.06 1.27 10.91
N HIS A 637 12.46 2.47 10.48
CA HIS A 637 12.37 2.84 9.06
C HIS A 637 13.52 2.27 8.21
N GLY A 638 14.64 1.88 8.82
CA GLY A 638 15.85 1.46 8.12
C GLY A 638 16.84 2.60 7.87
N VAL A 639 17.91 2.33 7.14
CA VAL A 639 19.02 3.26 6.90
C VAL A 639 18.94 3.89 5.52
N ALA A 640 18.76 3.05 4.50
CA ALA A 640 18.78 3.35 3.08
C ALA A 640 19.75 4.47 2.68
N LEU A 641 19.25 5.60 2.20
CA LEU A 641 20.06 6.74 1.78
C LEU A 641 20.20 7.77 2.90
N GLY A 642 19.10 8.07 3.60
CA GLY A 642 19.00 9.19 4.53
C GLY A 642 19.91 9.07 5.75
N LYS A 643 20.05 7.86 6.29
CA LYS A 643 20.69 7.65 7.61
C LYS A 643 22.07 7.01 7.57
N LYS A 644 22.57 6.63 6.38
CA LYS A 644 23.89 6.03 6.19
C LYS A 644 25.03 6.81 6.88
N LYS A 645 24.93 8.16 6.88
CA LYS A 645 25.92 9.05 7.51
C LYS A 645 26.07 8.86 9.03
N TYR A 646 25.09 8.25 9.71
CA TYR A 646 25.10 8.04 11.15
C TYR A 646 25.69 6.70 11.60
N LEU A 647 25.77 5.72 10.70
CA LEU A 647 26.15 4.35 11.07
C LEU A 647 27.53 4.24 11.73
N GLU A 648 28.53 4.97 11.22
CA GLU A 648 29.88 4.94 11.82
C GLU A 648 29.89 5.56 13.22
N LYS A 649 29.02 6.54 13.48
CA LYS A 649 28.90 7.16 14.81
C LYS A 649 28.16 6.27 15.80
N GLU A 650 27.12 5.57 15.33
CA GLU A 650 26.32 4.66 16.16
C GLU A 650 27.06 3.35 16.47
N LEU A 651 27.65 2.71 15.46
CA LEU A 651 28.18 1.35 15.56
C LEU A 651 29.72 1.27 15.54
N GLY A 652 30.40 2.37 15.24
CA GLY A 652 31.83 2.41 15.02
C GLY A 652 32.25 2.01 13.61
N LYS A 653 33.46 2.43 13.23
CA LYS A 653 34.01 2.23 11.88
C LYS A 653 34.14 0.74 11.53
N GLU A 654 34.58 -0.07 12.49
CA GLU A 654 34.87 -1.49 12.31
C GLU A 654 33.60 -2.29 11.99
N ALA A 655 32.47 -1.92 12.60
CA ALA A 655 31.17 -2.53 12.31
C ALA A 655 30.72 -2.21 10.88
N VAL A 656 30.86 -0.95 10.46
CA VAL A 656 30.51 -0.51 9.10
C VAL A 656 31.43 -1.13 8.05
N ASP A 657 32.74 -1.23 8.32
CA ASP A 657 33.69 -1.93 7.45
C ASP A 657 33.34 -3.41 7.28
N LEU A 658 32.88 -4.07 8.36
CA LEU A 658 32.40 -5.44 8.29
C LEU A 658 31.12 -5.57 7.43
N MET A 659 30.17 -4.63 7.54
CA MET A 659 29.00 -4.58 6.66
C MET A 659 29.40 -4.45 5.18
N LYS A 660 30.35 -3.56 4.89
CA LYS A 660 30.93 -3.39 3.53
C LYS A 660 31.58 -4.69 3.04
N LEU A 661 32.33 -5.39 3.89
CA LEU A 661 32.95 -6.67 3.55
C LEU A 661 31.91 -7.75 3.23
N ILE A 662 30.86 -7.86 4.04
CA ILE A 662 29.74 -8.80 3.81
C ILE A 662 29.07 -8.49 2.47
N LYS A 663 28.72 -7.22 2.22
CA LYS A 663 28.13 -6.76 0.96
C LYS A 663 29.01 -7.11 -0.24
N LYS A 664 30.32 -6.81 -0.21
CA LYS A 664 31.27 -7.15 -1.29
C LYS A 664 31.41 -8.66 -1.50
N THR A 665 31.27 -9.45 -0.43
CA THR A 665 31.40 -10.91 -0.52
C THR A 665 30.16 -11.53 -1.17
N ILE A 666 28.97 -11.08 -0.79
CA ILE A 666 27.70 -11.60 -1.32
C ILE A 666 27.44 -11.06 -2.73
N ASP A 667 27.76 -9.79 -2.96
CA ASP A 667 27.49 -9.04 -4.18
C ASP A 667 28.74 -8.30 -4.69
N PRO A 668 29.71 -9.02 -5.26
CA PRO A 668 31.00 -8.46 -5.68
C PRO A 668 30.89 -7.44 -6.82
N LYS A 669 29.78 -7.45 -7.57
CA LYS A 669 29.49 -6.52 -8.65
C LYS A 669 28.64 -5.32 -8.19
N ASN A 670 28.26 -5.28 -6.91
CA ASN A 670 27.39 -4.26 -6.31
C ASN A 670 26.09 -4.02 -7.11
N LEU A 671 25.40 -5.10 -7.47
CA LEU A 671 24.17 -5.05 -8.26
C LEU A 671 22.91 -4.89 -7.39
N MET A 672 22.91 -5.46 -6.19
CA MET A 672 21.73 -5.49 -5.32
C MET A 672 21.56 -4.17 -4.58
N ASN A 673 20.54 -3.39 -4.96
CA ASN A 673 20.17 -2.10 -4.40
C ASN A 673 21.39 -1.19 -4.04
N PRO A 674 22.24 -0.84 -5.02
CA PRO A 674 23.49 -0.13 -4.75
C PRO A 674 23.28 1.26 -4.15
N GLY A 675 24.23 1.69 -3.32
CA GLY A 675 24.29 3.03 -2.72
C GLY A 675 23.51 3.17 -1.40
N LYS A 676 22.80 2.12 -0.96
CA LYS A 676 21.99 2.09 0.26
C LYS A 676 22.72 1.34 1.36
N VAL A 677 22.46 1.73 2.62
CA VAL A 677 23.06 1.19 3.85
C VAL A 677 24.56 1.44 3.96
N VAL A 678 25.36 0.97 3.00
CA VAL A 678 26.82 1.19 2.93
C VAL A 678 27.28 1.52 1.51
N ASP A 679 28.32 2.33 1.42
CA ASP A 679 29.04 2.57 0.16
C ASP A 679 30.17 1.55 -0.01
N VAL A 680 30.16 0.82 -1.13
CA VAL A 680 31.07 -0.30 -1.43
C VAL A 680 31.80 -0.15 -2.75
#